data_AF-A0A4V0BNY4-F1
#
_entry.id   AF-A0A4V0BNY4-F1
#
_cell.length_a   1.000
_cell.length_b   1.000
_cell.length_c   1.000
_cell.angle_alpha   90.00
_cell.angle_beta   90.00
_cell.angle_gamma   90.00
#
_symmetry.space_group_name_H-M   'P 1'
#
loop_
_entity.id
_entity.type
_entity.pdbx_description
1 polymer ?
#
loop_
_entity_poly.entity_id
_entity_poly.type
_entity_poly.pdbx_seq_one_letter_code
_entity_poly.pdbx_strand_id
1 'polypeptide(L)'
;MLEVTSDYIKAIENHLRVFEANFDLNGKRYTKTKIASATYDSSIGNSNDFTIGGGYINSLEIEIKEIIEGLQEMMPATMSVAIAGKTVPLGKFFVTEVKLDRNDKKTKIKLQDEFVRLSGAYDSQLTYPAYTRDILSEIVRLTGITTDTNIQLVNDQVAKKLEKTSYREALVYLAQLSGSFVRFNRNGKLDFIKLKTTSRHITKDMYKPGGLERDEIPYRLKGIECKSADKVVYKSGLSTGNIMKLKNPWVTQEILDRVFNEYRDFNFYPYTLSWRGDMAMESGDWVTVHWDENIYFDIPMLSYKLSFDGGLSAHSSGNAAGAAQSTYKYKGSMQRQIEYLDELITKQGSMYLDTSSPTKPKNGDIWFKPNGGYVEMWERVEGSWVKKADSANVGEIVNTITTDELLAKKVSAAIGNYITLNAKNITAGDLDLARLRIMNGLQEIVSVRDGKVVMNIDNLTINSKDVATKEDLKKIELTPGPKGERGQQGVPGVQGLQGPKGDQGIPGKTGADGRTPYLHRAWANSADGRDGFSTTDSTNKRYLGTYTDFTEADSQNPAQYKWTALFENVEIGGRNLFLNSLFKRSLRERYSTYFLDDSQEQTQGQLTLSIDTNIKFRGANTLKIVSTYNGKATNQKVTFRTGGDTRLGTVDEMKNKAVRFSFWAKSTVNNTNFQARAGYRNAVEGVSLTTDWKFYDIELTKKENSNATNELILHIFTAATVWIAFPKVEVGTVSTDFSEATEDIQNDINSKADQSLTQEQLNALAEKAQLHDVELKAKATMDQFSDLEKAYNAFVKSNAESQKKSESDLIEAGRRIEFLSIEFGGLKEMKKFIDTYMSASNEGLIIGKNDASSSIKVSHDRISMFSAGKEVMYISQGVIHIDNGIFTASVQIGRFRTEQYYLDKDVNVIRYVGG
;
A
#
# COMPACT_ATOMS: atom_id res chain seq x y z
N MET A 1 15.05 10.49 -26.95
CA MET A 1 14.78 11.24 -28.19
C MET A 1 16.01 11.25 -29.06
N LEU A 2 15.81 11.00 -30.36
CA LEU A 2 16.86 11.16 -31.38
C LEU A 2 17.25 12.64 -31.53
N GLU A 3 18.54 12.91 -31.73
CA GLU A 3 18.99 14.25 -32.07
C GLU A 3 18.46 14.65 -33.45
N VAL A 4 17.71 15.76 -33.49
CA VAL A 4 17.08 16.26 -34.70
C VAL A 4 17.35 17.75 -34.88
N THR A 5 17.47 18.18 -36.13
CA THR A 5 17.76 19.57 -36.50
C THR A 5 16.57 20.49 -36.24
N SER A 6 16.80 21.79 -36.06
CA SER A 6 15.72 22.78 -35.91
C SER A 6 14.72 22.81 -37.08
N ASP A 7 15.17 22.50 -38.30
CA ASP A 7 14.29 22.42 -39.48
C ASP A 7 13.31 21.25 -39.40
N TYR A 8 13.75 20.11 -38.85
CA TYR A 8 12.88 18.98 -38.55
C TYR A 8 11.81 19.37 -37.53
N ILE A 9 12.22 20.09 -36.47
CA ILE A 9 11.32 20.55 -35.41
C ILE A 9 10.22 21.45 -35.99
N LYS A 10 10.61 22.45 -36.78
CA LYS A 10 9.66 23.34 -37.45
C LYS A 10 8.72 22.57 -38.40
N ALA A 11 9.24 21.57 -39.10
CA ALA A 11 8.44 20.79 -40.05
C ALA A 11 7.45 19.84 -39.35
N ILE A 12 7.86 19.17 -38.26
CA ILE A 12 7.00 18.26 -37.50
C ILE A 12 5.94 19.03 -36.70
N GLU A 13 6.22 20.28 -36.32
CA GLU A 13 5.29 21.14 -35.60
C GLU A 13 4.28 21.85 -36.51
N ASN A 14 4.54 21.91 -37.81
CA ASN A 14 3.63 22.53 -38.79
C ASN A 14 2.28 21.80 -38.84
N HIS A 15 1.20 22.54 -39.14
CA HIS A 15 -0.13 21.98 -39.35
C HIS A 15 -0.22 21.21 -40.68
N LEU A 16 0.56 21.62 -41.69
CA LEU A 16 0.66 20.96 -42.98
C LEU A 16 1.97 20.16 -43.05
N ARG A 17 1.87 18.86 -42.78
CA ARG A 17 3.01 17.94 -42.74
C ARG A 17 2.96 17.00 -43.93
N VAL A 18 4.05 16.91 -44.67
CA VAL A 18 4.20 15.98 -45.79
C VAL A 18 5.29 14.99 -45.44
N PHE A 19 4.93 13.72 -45.40
CA PHE A 19 5.83 12.65 -45.07
C PHE A 19 6.23 11.86 -46.32
N GLU A 20 7.47 11.41 -46.33
CA GLU A 20 8.00 10.37 -47.19
C GLU A 20 8.19 9.11 -46.35
N ALA A 21 7.87 7.94 -46.87
CA ALA A 21 8.09 6.68 -46.17
C ALA A 21 8.80 5.70 -47.10
N ASN A 22 9.85 5.06 -46.57
CA ASN A 22 10.64 4.08 -47.27
C ASN A 22 10.71 2.80 -46.43
N PHE A 23 10.27 1.70 -47.01
CA PHE A 23 10.40 0.37 -46.45
C PHE A 23 11.29 -0.47 -47.36
N ASP A 24 12.42 -0.91 -46.82
CA ASP A 24 13.38 -1.75 -47.53
C ASP A 24 13.23 -3.18 -47.02
N LEU A 25 12.87 -4.11 -47.90
CA LEU A 25 12.70 -5.52 -47.59
C LEU A 25 13.56 -6.35 -48.56
N ASN A 26 14.55 -7.06 -48.00
CA ASN A 26 15.47 -7.91 -48.76
C ASN A 26 16.09 -7.20 -50.00
N GLY A 27 16.53 -5.96 -49.84
CA GLY A 27 17.14 -5.16 -50.91
C GLY A 27 16.16 -4.50 -51.90
N LYS A 28 14.85 -4.76 -51.79
CA LYS A 28 13.82 -4.05 -52.57
C LYS A 28 13.21 -2.92 -51.74
N ARG A 29 13.15 -1.73 -52.33
CA ARG A 29 12.56 -0.53 -51.73
C ARG A 29 11.11 -0.34 -52.12
N TYR A 30 10.26 -0.10 -51.13
CA TYR A 30 8.86 0.26 -51.24
C TYR A 30 8.67 1.67 -50.69
N THR A 31 8.17 2.58 -51.52
CA THR A 31 7.95 3.98 -51.14
C THR A 31 6.50 4.21 -50.71
N LYS A 32 6.20 5.43 -50.21
CA LYS A 32 4.86 5.82 -49.72
C LYS A 32 3.70 5.54 -50.69
N THR A 33 3.95 5.49 -52.00
CA THR A 33 2.90 5.19 -53.00
C THR A 33 2.43 3.74 -52.94
N LYS A 34 3.32 2.83 -52.51
CA LYS A 34 3.08 1.40 -52.38
C LYS A 34 2.71 0.98 -50.96
N ILE A 35 3.08 1.78 -49.96
CA ILE A 35 2.69 1.52 -48.56
C ILE A 35 1.24 1.95 -48.35
N ALA A 36 0.38 1.02 -47.93
CA ALA A 36 -0.99 1.31 -47.53
C ALA A 36 -1.04 1.82 -46.09
N SER A 37 -0.40 1.09 -45.19
CA SER A 37 -0.29 1.46 -43.79
C SER A 37 1.00 0.89 -43.20
N ALA A 38 1.52 1.54 -42.17
CA ALA A 38 2.63 1.05 -41.37
C ALA A 38 2.43 1.47 -39.91
N THR A 39 2.56 0.51 -39.00
CA THR A 39 2.37 0.74 -37.57
C THR A 39 3.58 0.21 -36.81
N TYR A 40 4.33 1.11 -36.20
CA TYR A 40 5.44 0.80 -35.31
C TYR A 40 4.92 0.79 -33.86
N ASP A 41 5.16 -0.29 -33.14
CA ASP A 41 4.73 -0.48 -31.75
C ASP A 41 5.97 -0.71 -30.87
N SER A 42 6.14 0.15 -29.86
CA SER A 42 7.27 0.11 -28.94
C SER A 42 6.87 0.33 -27.49
N SER A 43 7.61 -0.31 -26.60
CA SER A 43 7.42 -0.19 -25.17
C SER A 43 8.73 -0.45 -24.45
N ILE A 44 8.88 0.11 -23.25
CA ILE A 44 9.95 -0.24 -22.32
C ILE A 44 9.49 -1.22 -21.24
N GLY A 45 8.23 -1.63 -21.22
CA GLY A 45 7.66 -2.58 -20.26
C GLY A 45 6.75 -3.63 -20.91
N ASN A 46 6.56 -4.75 -20.23
CA ASN A 46 5.78 -5.91 -20.69
C ASN A 46 4.46 -6.12 -19.91
N SER A 47 4.15 -5.26 -18.93
CA SER A 47 3.03 -5.40 -18.00
C SER A 47 2.25 -4.10 -17.83
N ASN A 48 1.01 -4.21 -17.32
CA ASN A 48 0.19 -3.07 -16.87
C ASN A 48 0.75 -2.36 -15.63
N ASP A 49 1.82 -2.89 -15.03
CA ASP A 49 2.56 -2.29 -13.93
C ASP A 49 3.94 -1.83 -14.41
N PHE A 50 4.42 -0.70 -13.89
CA PHE A 50 5.76 -0.20 -14.16
C PHE A 50 6.83 -1.16 -13.61
N THR A 51 7.63 -1.74 -14.49
CA THR A 51 8.74 -2.65 -14.15
C THR A 51 9.98 -2.30 -14.97
N ILE A 52 11.14 -2.27 -14.30
CA ILE A 52 12.43 -2.08 -14.98
C ILE A 52 12.95 -3.39 -15.59
N GLY A 53 13.94 -3.27 -16.47
CA GLY A 53 14.54 -4.39 -17.19
C GLY A 53 14.20 -4.40 -18.67
N GLY A 54 12.94 -4.13 -19.02
CA GLY A 54 12.49 -4.07 -20.42
C GLY A 54 12.46 -5.41 -21.13
N GLY A 55 12.99 -5.46 -22.35
CA GLY A 55 12.94 -6.65 -23.21
C GLY A 55 11.62 -6.84 -23.97
N TYR A 56 10.85 -5.76 -24.16
CA TYR A 56 9.73 -5.75 -25.08
C TYR A 56 10.25 -5.92 -26.52
N ILE A 57 9.60 -6.78 -27.30
CA ILE A 57 9.93 -6.96 -28.72
C ILE A 57 9.20 -5.88 -29.50
N ASN A 58 9.91 -4.83 -29.92
CA ASN A 58 9.31 -3.81 -30.77
C ASN A 58 8.84 -4.45 -32.07
N SER A 59 7.69 -4.02 -32.58
CA SER A 59 7.12 -4.59 -33.79
C SER A 59 6.78 -3.53 -34.82
N LEU A 60 6.81 -3.94 -36.09
CA LEU A 60 6.39 -3.15 -37.22
C LEU A 60 5.38 -3.98 -38.00
N GLU A 61 4.17 -3.47 -38.15
CA GLU A 61 3.15 -4.06 -39.01
C GLU A 61 3.00 -3.18 -40.25
N ILE A 62 3.25 -3.73 -41.43
CA ILE A 62 3.19 -2.99 -42.68
C ILE A 62 2.25 -3.67 -43.67
N GLU A 63 1.49 -2.86 -44.38
CA GLU A 63 0.59 -3.28 -45.45
C GLU A 63 1.04 -2.63 -46.75
N ILE A 64 1.28 -3.45 -47.77
CA ILE A 64 1.76 -3.03 -49.09
C ILE A 64 0.67 -3.26 -50.13
N LYS A 65 0.43 -2.28 -51.00
CA LYS A 65 -0.55 -2.29 -52.12
C LYS A 65 -0.08 -3.11 -53.33
N GLU A 66 0.57 -4.24 -53.07
CA GLU A 66 0.89 -5.26 -54.07
C GLU A 66 1.08 -6.63 -53.39
N ILE A 67 0.93 -7.69 -54.17
CA ILE A 67 1.27 -9.05 -53.76
C ILE A 67 2.79 -9.22 -53.82
N ILE A 68 3.40 -9.56 -52.69
CA ILE A 68 4.82 -9.89 -52.60
C ILE A 68 4.95 -11.38 -52.29
N GLU A 69 5.38 -12.16 -53.27
CA GLU A 69 5.60 -13.59 -53.12
C GLU A 69 7.04 -13.89 -52.70
N GLY A 70 7.27 -15.09 -52.15
CA GLY A 70 8.60 -15.56 -51.77
C GLY A 70 9.15 -14.98 -50.46
N LEU A 71 8.32 -14.32 -49.66
CA LEU A 71 8.71 -13.86 -48.33
C LEU A 71 8.91 -15.05 -47.39
N GLN A 72 10.02 -15.04 -46.65
CA GLN A 72 10.36 -16.04 -45.66
C GLN A 72 10.44 -15.41 -44.27
N GLU A 73 10.21 -16.24 -43.25
CA GLU A 73 10.46 -15.85 -41.87
C GLU A 73 11.93 -15.44 -41.70
N MET A 74 12.18 -14.51 -40.79
CA MET A 74 13.50 -13.97 -40.47
C MET A 74 14.18 -13.18 -41.59
N MET A 75 13.48 -12.85 -42.69
CA MET A 75 14.01 -11.90 -43.68
C MET A 75 14.20 -10.51 -43.05
N PRO A 76 15.37 -9.86 -43.23
CA PRO A 76 15.64 -8.54 -42.66
C PRO A 76 14.93 -7.43 -43.43
N ALA A 77 14.48 -6.43 -42.70
CA ALA A 77 13.87 -5.23 -43.25
C ALA A 77 14.20 -3.99 -42.42
N THR A 78 14.14 -2.83 -43.05
CA THR A 78 14.28 -1.53 -42.39
C THR A 78 13.18 -0.60 -42.85
N MET A 79 12.70 0.25 -41.94
CA MET A 79 11.78 1.31 -42.30
C MET A 79 12.34 2.66 -41.88
N SER A 80 12.11 3.67 -42.70
CA SER A 80 12.39 5.05 -42.38
C SER A 80 11.27 5.94 -42.86
N VAL A 81 11.06 7.03 -42.14
CA VAL A 81 10.09 8.07 -42.51
C VAL A 81 10.84 9.40 -42.51
N ALA A 82 10.59 10.22 -43.52
CA ALA A 82 11.25 11.49 -43.69
C ALA A 82 10.25 12.65 -43.74
N ILE A 83 10.67 13.79 -43.21
CA ILE A 83 9.95 15.06 -43.27
C ILE A 83 10.95 16.17 -43.57
N ALA A 84 10.58 17.11 -44.44
CA ALA A 84 11.46 18.20 -44.88
C ALA A 84 12.87 17.73 -45.31
N GLY A 85 12.96 16.58 -46.00
CA GLY A 85 14.23 16.00 -46.46
C GLY A 85 15.10 15.35 -45.37
N LYS A 86 14.64 15.29 -44.11
CA LYS A 86 15.32 14.61 -43.01
C LYS A 86 14.71 13.24 -42.76
N THR A 87 15.51 12.20 -42.91
CA THR A 87 15.10 10.80 -42.73
C THR A 87 15.34 10.35 -41.29
N VAL A 88 14.30 9.78 -40.67
CA VAL A 88 14.34 9.18 -39.34
C VAL A 88 14.15 7.66 -39.48
N PRO A 89 15.10 6.83 -39.04
CA PRO A 89 14.93 5.39 -39.05
C PRO A 89 13.94 4.96 -37.95
N LEU A 90 13.08 3.99 -38.26
CA LEU A 90 12.15 3.41 -37.28
C LEU A 90 12.71 2.15 -36.62
N GLY A 91 13.71 1.51 -37.22
CA GLY A 91 14.35 0.32 -36.68
C GLY A 91 14.75 -0.67 -37.75
N LYS A 92 15.48 -1.70 -37.30
CA LYS A 92 15.80 -2.91 -38.04
C LYS A 92 14.92 -4.04 -37.52
N PHE A 93 14.23 -4.72 -38.42
CA PHE A 93 13.24 -5.73 -38.09
C PHE A 93 13.44 -7.00 -38.93
N PHE A 94 12.78 -8.07 -38.49
CA PHE A 94 12.74 -9.38 -39.15
C PHE A 94 11.30 -9.80 -39.36
N VAL A 95 11.00 -10.37 -40.52
CA VAL A 95 9.66 -10.87 -40.86
C VAL A 95 9.29 -12.04 -39.94
N THR A 96 8.12 -11.97 -39.30
CA THR A 96 7.60 -13.03 -38.42
C THR A 96 6.26 -13.58 -38.90
N GLU A 97 5.46 -12.78 -39.61
CA GLU A 97 4.17 -13.21 -40.15
C GLU A 97 3.92 -12.52 -41.49
N VAL A 98 3.38 -13.26 -42.46
CA VAL A 98 3.00 -12.73 -43.77
C VAL A 98 1.60 -13.20 -44.10
N LYS A 99 0.74 -12.26 -44.50
CA LYS A 99 -0.62 -12.50 -44.98
C LYS A 99 -0.79 -11.88 -46.36
N LEU A 100 -1.22 -12.70 -47.31
CA LEU A 100 -1.48 -12.28 -48.69
C LEU A 100 -2.99 -12.17 -48.90
N ASP A 101 -3.47 -10.97 -49.20
CA ASP A 101 -4.85 -10.74 -49.62
C ASP A 101 -4.88 -10.58 -51.14
N ARG A 102 -5.17 -11.68 -51.85
CA ARG A 102 -5.26 -11.69 -53.32
C ARG A 102 -6.51 -10.97 -53.83
N ASN A 103 -7.55 -10.80 -53.03
CA ASN A 103 -8.77 -10.13 -53.43
C ASN A 103 -8.55 -8.61 -53.51
N ASP A 104 -7.87 -8.04 -52.51
CA ASP A 104 -7.54 -6.61 -52.45
C ASP A 104 -6.14 -6.28 -53.01
N LYS A 105 -5.40 -7.31 -53.47
CA LYS A 105 -4.02 -7.22 -53.97
C LYS A 105 -3.05 -6.58 -52.97
N LYS A 106 -3.16 -6.97 -51.69
CA LYS A 106 -2.33 -6.45 -50.60
C LYS A 106 -1.50 -7.53 -49.93
N THR A 107 -0.34 -7.12 -49.42
CA THR A 107 0.51 -7.96 -48.57
C THR A 107 0.66 -7.31 -47.21
N LYS A 108 0.25 -8.01 -46.16
CA LYS A 108 0.41 -7.60 -44.78
C LYS A 108 1.56 -8.38 -44.15
N ILE A 109 2.54 -7.66 -43.60
CA ILE A 109 3.77 -8.22 -43.05
C ILE A 109 3.88 -7.73 -41.60
N LYS A 110 4.00 -8.67 -40.67
CA LYS A 110 4.39 -8.38 -39.30
C LYS A 110 5.88 -8.64 -39.15
N LEU A 111 6.57 -7.67 -38.60
CA LEU A 111 7.99 -7.73 -38.34
C LEU A 111 8.27 -7.43 -36.87
N GLN A 112 9.35 -7.99 -36.35
CA GLN A 112 9.80 -7.83 -34.98
C GLN A 112 11.27 -7.43 -34.94
N ASP A 113 11.68 -6.69 -33.92
CA ASP A 113 13.07 -6.29 -33.75
C ASP A 113 13.98 -7.48 -33.40
N GLU A 114 15.25 -7.19 -33.17
CA GLU A 114 16.28 -8.20 -33.01
C GLU A 114 16.10 -9.08 -31.76
N PHE A 115 15.24 -8.71 -30.79
CA PHE A 115 14.93 -9.58 -29.65
C PHE A 115 14.27 -10.90 -30.06
N VAL A 116 13.59 -10.97 -31.22
CA VAL A 116 12.97 -12.22 -31.69
C VAL A 116 14.01 -13.35 -31.79
N ARG A 117 15.26 -13.01 -32.17
CA ARG A 117 16.38 -13.96 -32.30
C ARG A 117 17.00 -14.36 -30.96
N LEU A 118 16.70 -13.64 -29.89
CA LEU A 118 17.28 -13.83 -28.56
C LEU A 118 16.42 -14.72 -27.66
N SER A 119 15.44 -15.42 -28.24
CA SER A 119 14.59 -16.39 -27.53
C SER A 119 15.29 -17.72 -27.23
N GLY A 120 16.47 -17.96 -27.82
CA GLY A 120 17.28 -19.17 -27.57
C GLY A 120 17.83 -19.24 -26.15
N ALA A 121 18.14 -20.45 -25.69
CA ALA A 121 18.73 -20.68 -24.38
C ALA A 121 20.15 -20.10 -24.29
N TYR A 122 20.42 -19.39 -23.18
CA TYR A 122 21.73 -18.86 -22.85
C TYR A 122 22.42 -19.78 -21.85
N ASP A 123 23.54 -20.35 -22.28
CA ASP A 123 24.42 -21.18 -21.44
C ASP A 123 25.82 -20.54 -21.35
N SER A 124 26.06 -19.78 -20.29
CA SER A 124 27.31 -19.03 -20.11
C SER A 124 28.53 -19.94 -20.00
N GLN A 125 29.60 -19.61 -20.71
CA GLN A 125 30.89 -20.31 -20.66
C GLN A 125 31.91 -19.58 -19.77
N LEU A 126 31.50 -18.50 -19.10
CA LEU A 126 32.34 -17.76 -18.17
C LEU A 126 32.56 -18.52 -16.85
N THR A 127 33.70 -18.26 -16.21
CA THR A 127 33.94 -18.70 -14.83
C THR A 127 33.28 -17.72 -13.86
N TYR A 128 32.47 -18.24 -12.94
CA TYR A 128 31.80 -17.44 -11.91
C TYR A 128 32.61 -17.45 -10.60
N PRO A 129 32.68 -16.32 -9.86
CA PRO A 129 31.93 -15.08 -10.06
C PRO A 129 32.40 -14.26 -11.27
N ALA A 130 31.47 -13.73 -12.07
CA ALA A 130 31.73 -13.01 -13.32
C ALA A 130 31.16 -11.58 -13.28
N TYR A 131 31.72 -10.65 -14.05
CA TYR A 131 31.18 -9.29 -14.14
C TYR A 131 30.04 -9.19 -15.17
N THR A 132 29.06 -8.32 -14.90
CA THR A 132 27.93 -8.06 -15.81
C THR A 132 28.36 -7.62 -17.21
N ARG A 133 29.45 -6.85 -17.34
CA ARG A 133 29.98 -6.45 -18.67
C ARG A 133 30.67 -7.59 -19.42
N ASP A 134 31.25 -8.57 -18.71
CA ASP A 134 31.81 -9.77 -19.33
C ASP A 134 30.68 -10.66 -19.86
N ILE A 135 29.60 -10.81 -19.08
CA ILE A 135 28.39 -11.52 -19.49
C ILE A 135 27.76 -10.85 -20.72
N LEU A 136 27.65 -9.53 -20.75
CA LEU A 136 27.18 -8.82 -21.94
C LEU A 136 28.06 -9.09 -23.15
N SER A 137 29.39 -9.00 -22.97
CA SER A 137 30.36 -9.28 -24.04
C SER A 137 30.24 -10.71 -24.56
N GLU A 138 30.01 -11.69 -23.69
CA GLU A 138 29.74 -13.07 -24.07
C GLU A 138 28.45 -13.19 -24.89
N ILE A 139 27.34 -12.61 -24.42
CA ILE A 139 26.05 -12.63 -25.13
C ILE A 139 26.21 -12.03 -26.54
N VAL A 140 26.91 -10.89 -26.65
CA VAL A 140 27.19 -10.22 -27.92
C VAL A 140 27.98 -11.13 -28.87
N ARG A 141 29.03 -11.79 -28.36
CA ARG A 141 29.85 -12.73 -29.14
C ARG A 141 29.06 -13.95 -29.60
N LEU A 142 28.22 -14.52 -28.75
CA LEU A 142 27.45 -15.74 -29.04
C LEU A 142 26.29 -15.49 -30.01
N THR A 143 25.66 -14.33 -29.92
CA THR A 143 24.46 -14.00 -30.71
C THR A 143 24.77 -13.22 -31.99
N GLY A 144 25.96 -12.59 -32.06
CA GLY A 144 26.37 -11.74 -33.18
C GLY A 144 25.61 -10.42 -33.26
N ILE A 145 24.89 -10.02 -32.21
CA ILE A 145 24.25 -8.70 -32.14
C ILE A 145 25.30 -7.60 -32.03
N THR A 146 24.93 -6.38 -32.38
CA THR A 146 25.81 -5.21 -32.19
C THR A 146 25.29 -4.35 -31.06
N THR A 147 26.20 -3.70 -30.34
CA THR A 147 25.86 -2.81 -29.24
C THR A 147 26.06 -1.35 -29.63
N ASP A 148 25.37 -0.47 -28.92
CA ASP A 148 25.69 0.96 -28.98
C ASP A 148 27.09 1.24 -28.39
N THR A 149 27.70 2.35 -28.82
CA THR A 149 29.07 2.71 -28.40
C THR A 149 29.15 3.14 -26.93
N ASN A 150 28.06 3.64 -26.34
CA ASN A 150 28.05 4.23 -25.00
C ASN A 150 27.10 3.52 -24.02
N ILE A 151 27.15 2.18 -23.96
CA ILE A 151 26.31 1.40 -23.05
C ILE A 151 26.52 1.83 -21.59
N GLN A 152 25.43 2.26 -20.96
CA GLN A 152 25.35 2.56 -19.53
C GLN A 152 24.93 1.31 -18.75
N LEU A 153 25.86 0.37 -18.57
CA LEU A 153 25.66 -0.83 -17.76
C LEU A 153 26.57 -0.79 -16.53
N VAL A 154 26.00 -0.99 -15.35
CA VAL A 154 26.75 -1.09 -14.09
C VAL A 154 27.55 -2.39 -14.09
N ASN A 155 28.83 -2.31 -13.72
CA ASN A 155 29.75 -3.44 -13.75
C ASN A 155 29.79 -4.20 -12.40
N ASP A 156 28.66 -4.79 -12.00
CA ASP A 156 28.58 -5.58 -10.77
C ASP A 156 29.16 -6.99 -10.97
N GLN A 157 29.62 -7.61 -9.89
CA GLN A 157 30.04 -9.01 -9.87
C GLN A 157 28.85 -9.91 -9.48
N VAL A 158 28.57 -10.94 -10.27
CA VAL A 158 27.50 -11.90 -10.00
C VAL A 158 28.07 -13.27 -9.64
N ALA A 159 27.55 -13.86 -8.57
CA ALA A 159 28.14 -15.04 -7.94
C ALA A 159 27.79 -16.37 -8.63
N LYS A 160 26.59 -16.47 -9.22
CA LYS A 160 26.04 -17.73 -9.75
C LYS A 160 25.76 -17.63 -11.25
N LYS A 161 25.98 -18.74 -11.96
CA LYS A 161 25.55 -18.92 -13.35
C LYS A 161 24.03 -18.96 -13.46
N LEU A 162 23.47 -18.45 -14.56
CA LEU A 162 22.03 -18.58 -14.85
C LEU A 162 21.71 -19.98 -15.33
N GLU A 163 20.65 -20.56 -14.78
CA GLU A 163 20.08 -21.82 -15.27
C GLU A 163 18.79 -21.55 -16.05
N LYS A 164 18.55 -22.27 -17.15
CA LYS A 164 17.29 -22.27 -17.91
C LYS A 164 16.78 -20.88 -18.29
N THR A 165 17.67 -19.99 -18.72
CA THR A 165 17.36 -18.60 -19.07
C THR A 165 17.66 -18.36 -20.55
N SER A 166 16.84 -17.57 -21.25
CA SER A 166 17.11 -17.16 -22.63
C SER A 166 18.10 -15.99 -22.72
N TYR A 167 18.73 -15.76 -23.88
CA TYR A 167 19.60 -14.58 -24.08
C TYR A 167 18.86 -13.27 -23.77
N ARG A 168 17.59 -13.17 -24.19
CA ARG A 168 16.74 -12.01 -23.90
C ARG A 168 16.53 -11.81 -22.39
N GLU A 169 16.17 -12.86 -21.66
CA GLU A 169 15.96 -12.76 -20.21
C GLU A 169 17.27 -12.41 -19.48
N ALA A 170 18.40 -12.96 -19.91
CA ALA A 170 19.70 -12.59 -19.36
C ALA A 170 19.99 -11.10 -19.53
N LEU A 171 19.72 -10.53 -20.71
CA LEU A 171 19.83 -9.08 -20.96
C LEU A 171 18.88 -8.25 -20.08
N VAL A 172 17.64 -8.72 -19.87
CA VAL A 172 16.67 -8.08 -18.96
C VAL A 172 17.20 -8.10 -17.53
N TYR A 173 17.81 -9.21 -17.08
CA TYR A 173 18.41 -9.28 -15.76
C TYR A 173 19.58 -8.30 -15.61
N LEU A 174 20.45 -8.18 -16.60
CA LEU A 174 21.52 -7.18 -16.59
C LEU A 174 20.98 -5.75 -16.48
N ALA A 175 19.90 -5.45 -17.20
CA ALA A 175 19.25 -4.14 -17.15
C ALA A 175 18.65 -3.85 -15.77
N GLN A 176 18.01 -4.83 -15.14
CA GLN A 176 17.46 -4.70 -13.78
C GLN A 176 18.52 -4.42 -12.73
N LEU A 177 19.69 -5.08 -12.79
CA LEU A 177 20.80 -4.81 -11.86
C LEU A 177 21.26 -3.34 -11.96
N SER A 178 21.19 -2.77 -13.17
CA SER A 178 21.61 -1.39 -13.46
C SER A 178 20.48 -0.36 -13.31
N GLY A 179 19.29 -0.74 -12.84
CA GLY A 179 18.14 0.18 -12.77
C GLY A 179 17.75 0.73 -14.15
N SER A 180 17.92 -0.04 -15.22
CA SER A 180 17.79 0.42 -16.61
C SER A 180 16.83 -0.47 -17.40
N PHE A 181 16.57 -0.10 -18.66
CA PHE A 181 15.78 -0.86 -19.62
C PHE A 181 16.66 -1.27 -20.79
N VAL A 182 16.57 -2.54 -21.20
CA VAL A 182 17.24 -3.00 -22.42
C VAL A 182 16.31 -2.92 -23.62
N ARG A 183 16.82 -2.39 -24.73
CA ARG A 183 16.12 -2.30 -26.02
C ARG A 183 17.08 -2.36 -27.21
N PHE A 184 16.55 -2.61 -28.41
CA PHE A 184 17.24 -2.28 -29.64
C PHE A 184 16.86 -0.87 -30.08
N ASN A 185 17.87 -0.02 -30.29
CA ASN A 185 17.65 1.34 -30.77
C ASN A 185 17.25 1.37 -32.26
N ARG A 186 16.90 2.56 -32.76
CA ARG A 186 16.48 2.78 -34.15
C ARG A 186 17.50 2.37 -35.22
N ASN A 187 18.77 2.20 -34.84
CA ASN A 187 19.85 1.72 -35.73
C ASN A 187 20.03 0.19 -35.65
N GLY A 188 19.21 -0.52 -34.88
CA GLY A 188 19.31 -1.97 -34.67
C GLY A 188 20.45 -2.39 -33.74
N LYS A 189 20.95 -1.47 -32.89
CA LYS A 189 21.99 -1.77 -31.90
C LYS A 189 21.37 -1.94 -30.51
N LEU A 190 21.89 -2.88 -29.73
CA LEU A 190 21.49 -3.11 -28.35
C LEU A 190 21.92 -1.92 -27.48
N ASP A 191 21.01 -1.42 -26.67
CA ASP A 191 21.19 -0.26 -25.81
C ASP A 191 20.55 -0.48 -24.42
N PHE A 192 21.17 0.13 -23.41
CA PHE A 192 20.68 0.16 -22.03
C PHE A 192 20.35 1.59 -21.67
N ILE A 193 19.06 1.88 -21.56
CA ILE A 193 18.56 3.24 -21.37
C ILE A 193 17.92 3.41 -20.00
N LYS A 194 17.96 4.64 -19.52
CA LYS A 194 17.13 5.12 -18.41
C LYS A 194 16.09 6.08 -18.94
N LEU A 195 15.07 6.37 -18.13
CA LEU A 195 14.08 7.37 -18.50
C LEU A 195 14.76 8.74 -18.64
N LYS A 196 14.54 9.42 -19.77
CA LYS A 196 15.24 10.66 -20.11
C LYS A 196 14.27 11.82 -20.27
N THR A 197 14.49 12.92 -19.56
CA THR A 197 13.79 14.18 -19.79
C THR A 197 14.16 14.80 -21.12
N THR A 198 13.15 15.19 -21.89
CA THR A 198 13.31 15.88 -23.17
C THR A 198 12.74 17.29 -23.08
N SER A 199 13.15 18.18 -23.98
CA SER A 199 12.63 19.54 -24.08
C SER A 199 11.38 19.63 -24.97
N ARG A 200 10.65 18.52 -25.17
CA ARG A 200 9.47 18.50 -26.04
C ARG A 200 8.20 18.82 -25.29
N HIS A 201 7.42 19.68 -25.93
CA HIS A 201 6.11 20.09 -25.48
C HIS A 201 5.06 19.57 -26.45
N ILE A 202 4.08 18.84 -25.95
CA ILE A 202 2.90 18.44 -26.72
C ILE A 202 1.78 19.41 -26.35
N THR A 203 1.44 20.29 -27.28
CA THR A 203 0.42 21.32 -27.11
C THR A 203 -0.97 20.81 -27.51
N LYS A 204 -2.02 21.54 -27.10
CA LYS A 204 -3.44 21.14 -27.26
C LYS A 204 -3.88 20.96 -28.71
N ASP A 205 -3.27 21.70 -29.64
CA ASP A 205 -3.45 21.56 -31.08
C ASP A 205 -2.85 20.28 -31.66
N MET A 206 -1.97 19.60 -30.91
CA MET A 206 -1.25 18.41 -31.37
C MET A 206 -2.01 17.11 -31.12
N TYR A 207 -2.93 17.09 -30.16
CA TYR A 207 -3.73 15.91 -29.85
C TYR A 207 -5.16 16.00 -30.37
N LYS A 208 -5.79 14.84 -30.60
CA LYS A 208 -7.16 14.77 -31.11
C LYS A 208 -8.13 15.38 -30.07
N PRO A 209 -9.31 15.89 -30.46
CA PRO A 209 -10.35 16.22 -29.49
C PRO A 209 -10.64 15.01 -28.59
N GLY A 210 -10.54 15.18 -27.26
CA GLY A 210 -10.63 14.07 -26.30
C GLY A 210 -9.47 13.07 -26.35
N GLY A 211 -8.36 13.41 -27.02
CA GLY A 211 -7.24 12.52 -27.25
C GLY A 211 -6.33 12.35 -26.05
N LEU A 212 -6.42 13.19 -25.01
CA LEU A 212 -5.67 13.06 -23.77
C LEU A 212 -6.62 12.69 -22.64
N GLU A 213 -6.38 11.53 -22.04
CA GLU A 213 -7.00 11.10 -20.79
C GLU A 213 -5.91 10.85 -19.76
N ARG A 214 -6.14 11.26 -18.52
CA ARG A 214 -5.20 11.06 -17.41
C ARG A 214 -6.01 10.80 -16.15
N ASP A 215 -5.48 9.93 -15.32
CA ASP A 215 -6.02 9.68 -14.00
C ASP A 215 -5.83 10.91 -13.08
N GLU A 216 -6.70 11.04 -12.09
CA GLU A 216 -6.54 12.03 -11.00
C GLU A 216 -5.63 11.52 -9.88
N ILE A 217 -5.45 10.19 -9.79
CA ILE A 217 -4.62 9.56 -8.76
C ILE A 217 -3.23 9.31 -9.37
N PRO A 218 -2.16 9.94 -8.86
CA PRO A 218 -0.82 9.70 -9.37
C PRO A 218 -0.34 8.30 -8.98
N TYR A 219 0.31 7.64 -9.93
CA TYR A 219 1.15 6.49 -9.63
C TYR A 219 2.38 7.00 -8.88
N ARG A 220 2.63 6.45 -7.68
CA ARG A 220 3.85 6.70 -6.91
C ARG A 220 4.49 5.36 -6.59
N LEU A 221 5.75 5.15 -6.97
CA LEU A 221 6.45 3.95 -6.55
C LEU A 221 6.67 3.98 -5.04
N LYS A 222 6.22 2.95 -4.33
CA LYS A 222 6.30 2.89 -2.86
C LYS A 222 7.34 1.90 -2.35
N GLY A 223 7.64 0.89 -3.15
CA GLY A 223 8.65 -0.10 -2.84
C GLY A 223 8.99 -0.95 -4.05
N ILE A 224 10.01 -1.77 -3.91
CA ILE A 224 10.45 -2.74 -4.89
C ILE A 224 10.65 -4.08 -4.19
N GLU A 225 10.27 -5.16 -4.85
CA GLU A 225 10.55 -6.51 -4.39
C GLU A 225 11.16 -7.32 -5.52
N CYS A 226 12.18 -8.12 -5.20
CA CYS A 226 12.80 -9.00 -6.16
C CYS A 226 12.89 -10.42 -5.63
N LYS A 227 12.37 -11.38 -6.40
CA LYS A 227 12.54 -12.80 -6.12
C LYS A 227 13.84 -13.30 -6.74
N SER A 228 14.76 -13.74 -5.88
CA SER A 228 16.04 -14.35 -6.25
C SER A 228 15.89 -15.83 -6.63
N ALA A 229 16.98 -16.42 -7.13
CA ALA A 229 17.08 -17.81 -7.56
C ALA A 229 16.67 -18.80 -6.44
N ASP A 230 17.10 -18.51 -5.23
CA ASP A 230 16.88 -19.34 -4.04
C ASP A 230 15.48 -19.12 -3.43
N LYS A 231 14.55 -18.50 -4.18
CA LYS A 231 13.21 -18.08 -3.75
C LYS A 231 13.18 -17.08 -2.60
N VAL A 232 14.33 -16.56 -2.18
CA VAL A 232 14.46 -15.42 -1.27
C VAL A 232 13.83 -14.19 -1.94
N VAL A 233 12.99 -13.47 -1.19
CA VAL A 233 12.37 -12.23 -1.66
C VAL A 233 13.04 -11.08 -0.95
N TYR A 234 13.87 -10.33 -1.68
CA TYR A 234 14.43 -9.07 -1.23
C TYR A 234 13.39 -7.96 -1.38
N LYS A 235 13.37 -7.02 -0.44
CA LYS A 235 12.42 -5.90 -0.42
C LYS A 235 13.13 -4.62 -0.03
N SER A 236 12.75 -3.51 -0.67
CA SER A 236 13.21 -2.17 -0.35
C SER A 236 12.04 -1.19 -0.46
N GLY A 237 11.94 -0.25 0.47
CA GLY A 237 10.77 0.63 0.60
C GLY A 237 9.58 -0.02 1.31
N LEU A 238 8.37 0.49 1.04
CA LEU A 238 7.14 -0.01 1.66
C LEU A 238 6.79 -1.42 1.17
N SER A 239 6.12 -2.19 2.02
CA SER A 239 5.63 -3.53 1.69
C SER A 239 4.19 -3.55 1.15
N THR A 240 3.56 -2.38 1.03
CA THR A 240 2.17 -2.22 0.56
C THR A 240 2.01 -1.01 -0.37
N GLY A 241 1.00 -1.08 -1.25
CA GLY A 241 0.76 -0.08 -2.29
C GLY A 241 1.38 -0.46 -3.63
N ASN A 242 1.86 0.54 -4.39
CA ASN A 242 2.48 0.32 -5.70
C ASN A 242 3.91 -0.21 -5.50
N ILE A 243 4.04 -1.54 -5.56
CA ILE A 243 5.31 -2.24 -5.41
C ILE A 243 5.78 -2.73 -6.78
N MET A 244 6.98 -2.34 -7.19
CA MET A 244 7.61 -2.88 -8.40
C MET A 244 8.10 -4.30 -8.13
N LYS A 245 7.58 -5.27 -8.88
CA LYS A 245 7.90 -6.69 -8.68
C LYS A 245 8.86 -7.17 -9.76
N LEU A 246 10.03 -7.66 -9.33
CA LEU A 246 11.08 -8.18 -10.19
C LEU A 246 11.33 -9.67 -9.92
N LYS A 247 11.85 -10.35 -10.93
CA LYS A 247 12.39 -11.69 -10.83
C LYS A 247 13.79 -11.65 -11.42
N ASN A 248 14.80 -11.76 -10.58
CA ASN A 248 16.20 -11.70 -11.00
C ASN A 248 17.08 -12.53 -10.06
N PRO A 249 17.67 -13.63 -10.56
CA PRO A 249 18.58 -14.50 -9.81
C PRO A 249 19.78 -13.80 -9.17
N TRP A 250 20.23 -12.69 -9.75
CA TRP A 250 21.47 -12.02 -9.37
C TRP A 250 21.30 -10.85 -8.41
N VAL A 251 20.07 -10.45 -8.12
CA VAL A 251 19.82 -9.32 -7.22
C VAL A 251 20.18 -9.70 -5.79
N THR A 252 20.99 -8.84 -5.16
CA THR A 252 21.27 -8.81 -3.72
C THR A 252 20.46 -7.70 -3.06
N GLN A 253 20.39 -7.68 -1.73
CA GLN A 253 19.73 -6.59 -0.99
C GLN A 253 20.36 -5.23 -1.33
N GLU A 254 21.70 -5.13 -1.40
CA GLU A 254 22.43 -3.91 -1.75
C GLU A 254 22.07 -3.39 -3.16
N ILE A 255 22.00 -4.30 -4.15
CA ILE A 255 21.61 -3.93 -5.52
C ILE A 255 20.15 -3.47 -5.53
N LEU A 256 19.26 -4.14 -4.80
CA LEU A 256 17.85 -3.77 -4.71
C LEU A 256 17.67 -2.38 -4.08
N ASP A 257 18.39 -2.09 -2.99
CA ASP A 257 18.36 -0.80 -2.31
C ASP A 257 18.89 0.33 -3.22
N ARG A 258 19.99 0.08 -3.94
CA ARG A 258 20.54 1.03 -4.93
C ARG A 258 19.52 1.34 -6.03
N VAL A 259 18.89 0.31 -6.59
CA VAL A 259 17.87 0.47 -7.63
C VAL A 259 16.64 1.19 -7.08
N PHE A 260 16.17 0.84 -5.88
CA PHE A 260 15.05 1.54 -5.23
C PHE A 260 15.35 3.01 -5.04
N ASN A 261 16.54 3.35 -4.53
CA ASN A 261 16.93 4.74 -4.29
C ASN A 261 16.93 5.60 -5.55
N GLU A 262 17.18 5.01 -6.71
CA GLU A 262 17.08 5.70 -8.00
C GLU A 262 15.62 5.98 -8.42
N TYR A 263 14.70 5.06 -8.12
CA TYR A 263 13.29 5.15 -8.55
C TYR A 263 12.32 5.58 -7.44
N ARG A 264 12.76 5.81 -6.20
CA ARG A 264 11.86 6.09 -5.05
C ARG A 264 11.00 7.35 -5.23
N ASP A 265 11.51 8.32 -5.99
CA ASP A 265 10.81 9.55 -6.32
C ASP A 265 10.02 9.43 -7.64
N PHE A 266 10.01 8.25 -8.28
CA PHE A 266 9.28 8.01 -9.52
C PHE A 266 7.78 8.11 -9.27
N ASN A 267 7.22 9.19 -9.79
CA ASN A 267 5.80 9.46 -9.73
C ASN A 267 5.34 10.13 -11.03
N PHE A 268 4.15 9.77 -11.47
CA PHE A 268 3.50 10.39 -12.62
C PHE A 268 2.02 10.07 -12.57
N TYR A 269 1.23 10.77 -13.36
CA TYR A 269 -0.18 10.44 -13.51
C TYR A 269 -0.37 9.48 -14.68
N PRO A 270 -0.96 8.28 -14.47
CA PRO A 270 -1.32 7.39 -15.55
C PRO A 270 -2.13 8.12 -16.62
N TYR A 271 -1.87 7.83 -17.89
CA TYR A 271 -2.45 8.56 -19.00
C TYR A 271 -2.51 7.73 -20.27
N THR A 272 -3.44 8.10 -21.15
CA THR A 272 -3.46 7.74 -22.56
C THR A 272 -3.48 9.01 -23.42
N LEU A 273 -2.71 9.01 -24.50
CA LEU A 273 -2.55 10.17 -25.38
C LEU A 273 -2.59 9.73 -26.85
N SER A 274 -3.62 10.17 -27.57
CA SER A 274 -3.80 10.03 -29.00
C SER A 274 -3.56 11.36 -29.70
N TRP A 275 -2.48 11.44 -30.46
CA TRP A 275 -1.94 12.69 -30.97
C TRP A 275 -1.27 12.54 -32.33
N ARG A 276 -0.78 13.65 -32.88
CA ARG A 276 -0.23 13.72 -34.24
C ARG A 276 1.11 13.02 -34.43
N GLY A 277 1.78 12.62 -33.34
CA GLY A 277 3.05 11.89 -33.33
C GLY A 277 4.29 12.69 -33.74
N ASP A 278 5.46 12.23 -33.31
CA ASP A 278 6.79 12.72 -33.67
C ASP A 278 7.73 11.50 -33.81
N MET A 279 8.33 11.34 -34.98
CA MET A 279 9.17 10.18 -35.30
C MET A 279 10.49 10.17 -34.52
N ALA A 280 10.91 11.32 -33.99
CA ALA A 280 12.12 11.45 -33.16
C ALA A 280 11.91 10.91 -31.73
N MET A 281 10.66 10.72 -31.33
CA MET A 281 10.27 10.24 -30.00
C MET A 281 10.31 8.73 -29.89
N GLU A 282 10.55 8.25 -28.68
CA GLU A 282 10.59 6.82 -28.40
C GLU A 282 10.15 6.50 -26.97
N SER A 283 9.78 5.24 -26.73
CA SER A 283 9.51 4.75 -25.38
C SER A 283 10.74 4.94 -24.47
N GLY A 284 10.52 5.50 -23.29
CA GLY A 284 11.54 5.91 -22.32
C GLY A 284 11.80 7.42 -22.24
N ASP A 285 11.22 8.22 -23.13
CA ASP A 285 11.29 9.69 -23.04
C ASP A 285 10.25 10.27 -22.08
N TRP A 286 10.63 11.28 -21.30
CA TRP A 286 9.70 12.17 -20.60
C TRP A 286 9.43 13.41 -21.44
N VAL A 287 8.15 13.76 -21.55
CA VAL A 287 7.69 14.92 -22.31
C VAL A 287 6.68 15.73 -21.52
N THR A 288 6.66 17.04 -21.76
CA THR A 288 5.69 17.94 -21.13
C THR A 288 4.43 18.03 -21.99
N VAL A 289 3.26 17.88 -21.39
CA VAL A 289 1.97 17.98 -22.08
C VAL A 289 1.17 19.15 -21.52
N HIS A 290 0.58 19.92 -22.42
CA HIS A 290 -0.39 20.97 -22.10
C HIS A 290 -1.78 20.35 -21.98
N TRP A 291 -2.45 20.49 -20.84
CA TRP A 291 -3.82 19.99 -20.64
C TRP A 291 -4.87 21.04 -20.97
N ASP A 292 -4.79 22.18 -20.27
CA ASP A 292 -5.75 23.27 -20.33
C ASP A 292 -5.03 24.61 -20.17
N GLU A 293 -5.73 25.73 -20.36
CA GLU A 293 -5.20 27.09 -20.59
C GLU A 293 -3.96 27.51 -19.75
N ASN A 294 -3.71 26.91 -18.58
CA ASN A 294 -2.51 27.14 -17.77
C ASN A 294 -1.87 25.89 -17.12
N ILE A 295 -2.22 24.66 -17.54
CA ILE A 295 -1.74 23.42 -16.88
C ILE A 295 -0.80 22.65 -17.80
N TYR A 296 0.46 22.58 -17.39
CA TYR A 296 1.49 21.72 -17.99
C TYR A 296 1.93 20.66 -16.99
N PHE A 297 2.17 19.44 -17.46
CA PHE A 297 2.67 18.36 -16.62
C PHE A 297 3.55 17.41 -17.44
N ASP A 298 4.50 16.76 -16.78
CA ASP A 298 5.41 15.83 -17.43
C ASP A 298 4.84 14.41 -17.37
N ILE A 299 4.97 13.69 -18.50
CA ILE A 299 4.55 12.30 -18.64
C ILE A 299 5.71 11.43 -19.12
N PRO A 300 5.86 10.21 -18.57
CA PRO A 300 6.80 9.22 -19.10
C PRO A 300 6.15 8.42 -20.22
N MET A 301 6.76 8.42 -21.41
CA MET A 301 6.32 7.57 -22.52
C MET A 301 6.75 6.13 -22.31
N LEU A 302 5.97 5.36 -21.55
CA LEU A 302 6.27 3.95 -21.30
C LEU A 302 5.96 3.09 -22.53
N SER A 303 4.88 3.41 -23.24
CA SER A 303 4.53 2.85 -24.55
C SER A 303 4.36 3.95 -25.59
N TYR A 304 4.80 3.65 -26.81
CA TYR A 304 4.69 4.51 -27.96
C TYR A 304 4.40 3.72 -29.24
N LYS A 305 3.22 3.95 -29.80
CA LYS A 305 2.75 3.37 -31.05
C LYS A 305 2.59 4.47 -32.09
N LEU A 306 3.28 4.34 -33.21
CA LEU A 306 3.30 5.28 -34.32
C LEU A 306 2.61 4.64 -35.53
N SER A 307 1.62 5.32 -36.10
CA SER A 307 0.86 4.84 -37.26
C SER A 307 0.98 5.81 -38.43
N PHE A 308 1.22 5.23 -39.61
CA PHE A 308 1.33 5.91 -40.89
C PHE A 308 0.37 5.29 -41.89
N ASP A 309 -0.58 6.06 -42.40
CA ASP A 309 -1.61 5.65 -43.37
C ASP A 309 -1.83 6.70 -44.48
N GLY A 310 -0.82 7.55 -44.68
CA GLY A 310 -0.90 8.77 -45.48
C GLY A 310 -0.78 10.03 -44.60
N GLY A 311 -1.26 9.96 -43.35
CA GLY A 311 -0.90 10.88 -42.28
C GLY A 311 0.03 10.23 -41.26
N LEU A 312 0.51 11.02 -40.29
CA LEU A 312 1.19 10.51 -39.11
C LEU A 312 0.29 10.71 -37.88
N SER A 313 0.13 9.65 -37.11
CA SER A 313 -0.51 9.70 -35.79
C SER A 313 0.24 8.82 -34.81
N ALA A 314 0.06 9.08 -33.52
CA ALA A 314 0.65 8.28 -32.47
C ALA A 314 -0.31 8.08 -31.31
N HIS A 315 -0.15 6.95 -30.65
CA HIS A 315 -0.74 6.64 -29.37
C HIS A 315 0.38 6.41 -28.36
N SER A 316 0.36 7.13 -27.25
CA SER A 316 1.30 6.99 -26.14
C SER A 316 0.54 6.71 -24.87
N SER A 317 1.12 5.91 -23.99
CA SER A 317 0.54 5.66 -22.67
C SER A 317 1.62 5.45 -21.61
N GLY A 318 1.23 5.79 -20.39
CA GLY A 318 1.92 5.47 -19.15
C GLY A 318 1.01 4.61 -18.28
N ASN A 319 0.44 3.54 -18.82
CA ASN A 319 -0.51 2.74 -18.05
C ASN A 319 0.23 1.99 -16.94
N ALA A 320 0.10 2.51 -15.72
CA ALA A 320 0.37 1.83 -14.47
C ALA A 320 -0.92 1.92 -13.66
N ALA A 321 -1.40 0.84 -13.04
CA ALA A 321 -2.60 0.92 -12.22
C ALA A 321 -2.39 1.96 -11.10
N GLY A 322 -3.05 3.11 -11.19
CA GLY A 322 -3.15 4.06 -10.09
C GLY A 322 -3.98 3.38 -9.01
N ALA A 323 -3.33 2.72 -8.04
CA ALA A 323 -4.07 2.10 -6.96
C ALA A 323 -4.82 3.20 -6.19
N ALA A 324 -6.14 3.23 -6.33
CA ALA A 324 -6.99 3.97 -5.42
C ALA A 324 -6.63 3.53 -4.00
N GLN A 325 -6.30 4.49 -3.13
CA GLN A 325 -6.34 4.20 -1.71
C GLN A 325 -7.78 3.81 -1.41
N SER A 326 -8.01 2.52 -1.14
CA SER A 326 -9.17 1.92 -0.47
C SER A 326 -10.15 1.15 -1.36
N THR A 327 -10.04 -0.17 -1.33
CA THR A 327 -11.12 -0.91 -0.67
C THR A 327 -10.96 -0.62 0.82
N TYR A 328 -11.92 0.05 1.45
CA TYR A 328 -11.87 0.42 2.86
C TYR A 328 -11.87 -0.85 3.72
N LYS A 329 -10.68 -1.41 3.99
CA LYS A 329 -10.48 -2.39 5.06
C LYS A 329 -10.18 -1.60 6.32
N TYR A 330 -10.98 -1.82 7.37
CA TYR A 330 -10.75 -1.22 8.69
C TYR A 330 -9.31 -1.51 9.14
N LYS A 331 -8.44 -0.48 9.10
CA LYS A 331 -7.05 -0.60 9.55
C LYS A 331 -6.99 -0.39 11.06
N GLY A 332 -6.41 -1.35 11.78
CA GLY A 332 -6.19 -1.29 13.22
C GLY A 332 -5.28 -0.12 13.64
N SER A 333 -5.32 0.25 14.92
CA SER A 333 -4.58 1.37 15.51
C SER A 333 -3.06 1.30 15.27
N MET A 334 -2.48 0.10 15.35
CA MET A 334 -1.03 -0.11 15.10
C MET A 334 -0.63 0.16 13.65
N GLN A 335 -1.49 -0.15 12.68
CA GLN A 335 -1.15 0.02 11.27
C GLN A 335 -1.19 1.49 10.85
N ARG A 336 -2.06 2.28 11.48
CA ARG A 336 -2.05 3.75 11.39
C ARG A 336 -0.83 4.36 12.08
N GLN A 337 -0.37 3.79 13.21
CA GLN A 337 0.84 4.26 13.89
C GLN A 337 2.12 3.98 13.10
N ILE A 338 2.22 2.85 12.39
CA ILE A 338 3.35 2.54 11.50
C ILE A 338 3.39 3.51 10.30
N GLU A 339 2.26 3.73 9.63
CA GLU A 339 2.17 4.69 8.51
C GLU A 339 2.47 6.14 8.97
N TYR A 340 2.03 6.53 10.17
CA TYR A 340 2.34 7.84 10.75
C TYR A 340 3.83 8.00 11.12
N LEU A 341 4.46 6.93 11.63
CA LEU A 341 5.90 6.92 11.91
C LEU A 341 6.72 7.00 10.61
N ASP A 342 6.30 6.31 9.54
CA ASP A 342 6.92 6.40 8.21
C ASP A 342 6.75 7.79 7.57
N GLU A 343 5.58 8.43 7.71
CA GLU A 343 5.36 9.81 7.25
C GLU A 343 6.25 10.82 7.99
N LEU A 344 6.53 10.59 9.27
CA LEU A 344 7.46 11.41 10.07
C LEU A 344 8.92 11.16 9.69
N ILE A 345 9.31 9.92 9.36
CA ILE A 345 10.64 9.57 8.84
C ILE A 345 10.90 10.25 7.49
N THR A 346 9.87 10.34 6.63
CA THR A 346 10.00 10.96 5.29
C THR A 346 10.11 12.49 5.33
N LYS A 347 9.81 13.13 6.47
CA LYS A 347 9.84 14.60 6.63
C LYS A 347 11.18 15.19 7.09
N GLN A 348 12.16 14.38 7.51
CA GLN A 348 13.50 14.84 7.91
C GLN A 348 14.59 13.99 7.27
N GLY A 349 14.95 14.33 6.03
CA GLY A 349 16.16 13.85 5.35
C GLY A 349 16.29 12.33 5.13
N SER A 350 17.08 11.94 4.14
CA SER A 350 17.35 10.55 3.78
C SER A 350 18.44 9.94 4.67
N MET A 351 18.37 8.64 4.98
CA MET A 351 19.43 7.91 5.69
C MET A 351 20.25 7.05 4.72
N TYR A 352 21.58 7.16 4.74
CA TYR A 352 22.54 6.44 3.90
C TYR A 352 23.44 5.56 4.77
N LEU A 353 23.80 4.37 4.28
CA LEU A 353 24.62 3.40 5.03
C LEU A 353 25.75 2.84 4.14
N ASP A 354 26.55 3.73 3.56
CA ASP A 354 27.57 3.42 2.56
C ASP A 354 28.98 3.78 3.05
N THR A 355 30.02 3.10 2.55
CA THR A 355 31.43 3.44 2.86
C THR A 355 31.92 4.65 2.06
N SER A 356 31.35 4.88 0.88
CA SER A 356 31.60 6.04 0.01
C SER A 356 30.55 7.14 0.23
N SER A 357 30.95 8.41 0.07
CA SER A 357 30.03 9.55 0.21
C SER A 357 28.82 9.39 -0.74
N PRO A 358 27.59 9.63 -0.25
CA PRO A 358 26.39 9.63 -1.08
C PRO A 358 26.55 10.55 -2.29
N THR A 359 26.06 10.10 -3.44
CA THR A 359 26.07 10.87 -4.68
C THR A 359 24.74 11.63 -4.79
N LYS A 360 24.78 12.96 -4.57
CA LYS A 360 23.63 13.91 -4.48
C LYS A 360 22.88 13.99 -3.12
N PRO A 361 23.57 14.22 -1.99
CA PRO A 361 22.89 14.42 -0.69
C PRO A 361 22.18 15.78 -0.61
N LYS A 362 20.99 15.79 0.00
CA LYS A 362 20.18 16.97 0.33
C LYS A 362 20.43 17.40 1.78
N ASN A 363 20.18 18.66 2.12
CA ASN A 363 20.27 19.10 3.51
C ASN A 363 19.28 18.34 4.41
N GLY A 364 19.75 17.90 5.57
CA GLY A 364 19.03 17.03 6.50
C GLY A 364 19.32 15.53 6.31
N ASP A 365 19.99 15.14 5.23
CA ASP A 365 20.37 13.74 5.01
C ASP A 365 21.40 13.25 6.04
N ILE A 366 21.25 12.02 6.52
CA ILE A 366 22.13 11.37 7.49
C ILE A 366 22.92 10.25 6.81
N TRP A 367 24.24 10.24 6.93
CA TRP A 367 25.13 9.24 6.39
C TRP A 367 25.88 8.50 7.51
N PHE A 368 25.66 7.19 7.59
CA PHE A 368 26.36 6.28 8.47
C PHE A 368 27.51 5.63 7.70
N LYS A 369 28.73 6.10 7.94
CA LYS A 369 29.95 5.65 7.27
C LYS A 369 30.64 4.57 8.12
N PRO A 370 30.74 3.31 7.64
CA PRO A 370 31.52 2.27 8.30
C PRO A 370 33.02 2.59 8.22
N ASN A 371 33.74 2.52 9.35
CA ASN A 371 35.17 2.83 9.42
C ASN A 371 35.91 1.82 10.32
N GLY A 372 36.30 0.67 9.75
CA GLY A 372 37.27 -0.24 10.36
C GLY A 372 36.92 -0.79 11.76
N GLY A 373 35.64 -0.99 12.08
CA GLY A 373 35.18 -1.59 13.35
C GLY A 373 34.15 -0.76 14.13
N TYR A 374 33.89 0.48 13.69
CA TYR A 374 32.88 1.38 14.24
C TYR A 374 32.18 2.17 13.11
N VAL A 375 31.11 2.90 13.45
CA VAL A 375 30.29 3.67 12.49
C VAL A 375 30.31 5.14 12.85
N GLU A 376 30.61 5.98 11.88
CA GLU A 376 30.53 7.44 11.98
C GLU A 376 29.18 7.94 11.43
N MET A 377 28.50 8.81 12.15
CA MET A 377 27.26 9.45 11.68
C MET A 377 27.56 10.87 11.22
N TRP A 378 27.15 11.21 10.01
CA TRP A 378 27.31 12.50 9.37
C TRP A 378 25.95 13.05 8.97
N GLU A 379 25.69 14.35 9.14
CA GLU A 379 24.49 15.01 8.64
C GLU A 379 24.88 16.02 7.56
N ARG A 380 24.10 16.11 6.49
CA ARG A 380 24.31 17.11 5.45
C ARG A 380 23.67 18.42 5.90
N VAL A 381 24.48 19.42 6.21
CA VAL A 381 24.02 20.75 6.61
C VAL A 381 24.66 21.77 5.66
N GLU A 382 23.84 22.63 5.04
CA GLU A 382 24.27 23.67 4.11
C GLU A 382 25.24 23.21 3.02
N GLY A 383 24.99 22.03 2.45
CA GLY A 383 25.81 21.49 1.36
C GLY A 383 27.17 20.94 1.81
N SER A 384 27.40 20.75 3.11
CA SER A 384 28.60 20.11 3.67
C SER A 384 28.23 18.96 4.60
N TRP A 385 29.06 17.92 4.65
CA TRP A 385 28.89 16.83 5.60
C TRP A 385 29.47 17.24 6.96
N VAL A 386 28.64 17.26 7.98
CA VAL A 386 29.02 17.58 9.36
C VAL A 386 28.99 16.29 10.17
N LYS A 387 30.12 15.87 10.74
CA LYS A 387 30.17 14.68 11.62
C LYS A 387 29.37 14.99 12.88
N LYS A 388 28.44 14.11 13.22
CA LYS A 388 27.54 14.25 14.39
C LYS A 388 27.90 13.26 15.49
N ALA A 389 28.37 12.07 15.16
CA ALA A 389 28.71 11.05 16.15
C ALA A 389 29.69 9.99 15.61
N ASP A 390 30.29 9.21 16.51
CA ASP A 390 31.18 8.07 16.22
C ASP A 390 31.02 6.97 17.28
N SER A 391 30.74 5.73 16.88
CA SER A 391 30.54 4.63 17.84
C SER A 391 31.80 4.21 18.63
N ALA A 392 32.96 4.86 18.45
CA ALA A 392 34.14 4.70 19.30
C ALA A 392 34.02 5.39 20.69
N ASN A 393 33.20 6.45 20.83
CA ASN A 393 33.02 7.22 22.07
C ASN A 393 31.55 7.19 22.55
N VAL A 394 31.04 5.99 22.82
CA VAL A 394 29.64 5.76 23.24
C VAL A 394 29.26 6.59 24.49
N GLY A 395 30.21 6.90 25.38
CA GLY A 395 29.97 7.70 26.59
C GLY A 395 29.68 9.19 26.36
N GLU A 396 30.32 9.84 25.39
CA GLU A 396 30.00 11.23 24.99
C GLU A 396 28.71 11.30 24.17
N ILE A 397 28.45 10.26 23.38
CA ILE A 397 27.22 10.11 22.61
C ILE A 397 26.01 10.06 23.55
N VAL A 398 26.06 9.27 24.62
CA VAL A 398 24.94 9.18 25.58
C VAL A 398 24.67 10.51 26.28
N ASN A 399 25.70 11.29 26.64
CA ASN A 399 25.54 12.57 27.32
C ASN A 399 25.15 13.74 26.39
N THR A 400 25.46 13.66 25.10
CA THR A 400 25.00 14.66 24.11
C THR A 400 23.64 14.28 23.50
N ILE A 401 23.23 13.00 23.57
CA ILE A 401 21.94 12.48 23.06
C ILE A 401 20.77 12.66 24.03
N THR A 402 21.03 12.93 25.32
CA THR A 402 19.97 13.10 26.32
C THR A 402 19.00 14.27 26.07
N THR A 403 19.22 15.09 25.04
CA THR A 403 18.27 16.13 24.62
C THR A 403 17.34 15.74 23.47
N ASP A 404 17.54 14.61 22.78
CA ASP A 404 16.71 14.24 21.62
C ASP A 404 16.26 12.76 21.64
N GLU A 405 15.06 12.55 22.17
CA GLU A 405 14.44 11.24 22.47
C GLU A 405 14.25 10.35 21.22
N LEU A 406 14.23 10.96 20.02
CA LEU A 406 13.98 10.28 18.75
C LEU A 406 15.25 9.61 18.18
N LEU A 407 16.43 10.22 18.38
CA LEU A 407 17.70 9.64 17.94
C LEU A 407 18.11 8.45 18.84
N ALA A 408 17.87 8.56 20.15
CA ALA A 408 18.13 7.49 21.11
C ALA A 408 17.37 6.19 20.74
N LYS A 409 16.10 6.30 20.32
CA LYS A 409 15.29 5.17 19.85
C LYS A 409 15.80 4.56 18.55
N LYS A 410 16.30 5.38 17.61
CA LYS A 410 16.87 4.92 16.32
C LYS A 410 18.19 4.15 16.50
N VAL A 411 19.06 4.61 17.39
CA VAL A 411 20.35 3.92 17.68
C VAL A 411 20.12 2.64 18.47
N SER A 412 19.20 2.63 19.44
CA SER A 412 18.77 1.42 20.14
C SER A 412 18.24 0.34 19.18
N ALA A 413 17.44 0.72 18.18
CA ALA A 413 16.91 -0.20 17.18
C ALA A 413 18.01 -0.76 16.25
N ALA A 414 18.99 0.06 15.86
CA ALA A 414 20.13 -0.37 15.04
C ALA A 414 21.07 -1.33 15.80
N ILE A 415 21.37 -1.04 17.07
CA ILE A 415 22.21 -1.91 17.92
C ILE A 415 21.48 -3.24 18.21
N GLY A 416 20.16 -3.20 18.50
CA GLY A 416 19.34 -4.39 18.68
C GLY A 416 19.30 -5.29 17.44
N ASN A 417 19.21 -4.69 16.24
CA ASN A 417 19.27 -5.44 14.99
C ASN A 417 20.65 -6.07 14.73
N TYR A 418 21.75 -5.37 15.03
CA TYR A 418 23.10 -5.89 14.82
C TYR A 418 23.44 -7.07 15.77
N ILE A 419 23.00 -6.99 17.03
CA ILE A 419 23.16 -8.08 18.01
C ILE A 419 22.31 -9.30 17.59
N THR A 420 21.08 -9.07 17.09
CA THR A 420 20.17 -10.14 16.63
C THR A 420 20.67 -10.82 15.33
N LEU A 421 21.30 -10.06 14.43
CA LEU A 421 21.94 -10.58 13.21
C LEU A 421 23.14 -11.46 13.53
N ASN A 422 24.00 -11.06 14.47
CA ASN A 422 25.13 -11.87 14.90
C ASN A 422 24.70 -13.14 15.65
N ALA A 423 23.63 -13.10 16.46
CA ALA A 423 23.11 -14.27 17.16
C ALA A 423 22.49 -15.33 16.23
N LYS A 424 21.90 -14.92 15.10
CA LYS A 424 21.31 -15.84 14.10
C LYS A 424 22.35 -16.56 13.22
N ASN A 425 23.58 -16.06 13.15
CA ASN A 425 24.67 -16.64 12.35
C ASN A 425 25.59 -17.56 13.17
N ILE A 426 25.30 -17.83 14.44
CA ILE A 426 26.06 -18.79 15.25
C ILE A 426 25.55 -20.21 14.90
N THR A 427 26.35 -20.97 14.17
CA THR A 427 26.11 -22.38 13.89
C THR A 427 26.82 -23.29 14.89
N ALA A 428 26.45 -24.58 14.95
CA ALA A 428 27.07 -25.54 15.85
C ALA A 428 28.56 -25.74 15.49
N GLY A 429 29.45 -25.15 16.29
CA GLY A 429 30.90 -25.13 16.06
C GLY A 429 31.51 -23.72 16.10
N ASP A 430 30.70 -22.67 15.94
CA ASP A 430 31.17 -21.27 15.97
C ASP A 430 31.39 -20.72 17.38
N LEU A 431 30.94 -21.46 18.39
CA LEU A 431 31.14 -21.14 19.80
C LEU A 431 32.14 -22.12 20.41
N ASP A 432 33.36 -21.65 20.67
CA ASP A 432 34.35 -22.42 21.42
C ASP A 432 33.93 -22.52 22.89
N LEU A 433 33.17 -23.57 23.22
CA LEU A 433 32.69 -23.86 24.56
C LEU A 433 33.84 -24.09 25.56
N ALA A 434 35.06 -24.38 25.10
CA ALA A 434 36.24 -24.50 25.96
C ALA A 434 36.78 -23.14 26.44
N ARG A 435 36.27 -22.01 25.92
CA ARG A 435 36.66 -20.65 26.29
C ARG A 435 35.59 -19.86 27.05
N LEU A 436 34.40 -20.45 27.27
CA LEU A 436 33.35 -19.83 28.09
C LEU A 436 33.71 -19.94 29.58
N ARG A 437 34.00 -18.78 30.18
CA ARG A 437 34.30 -18.63 31.61
C ARG A 437 33.36 -17.60 32.22
N ILE A 438 32.75 -17.93 33.34
CA ILE A 438 32.05 -16.95 34.18
C ILE A 438 33.03 -16.51 35.27
N MET A 439 33.42 -15.23 35.23
CA MET A 439 34.38 -14.64 36.16
C MET A 439 33.64 -13.75 37.17
N ASN A 440 34.10 -13.73 38.41
CA ASN A 440 33.79 -12.68 39.37
C ASN A 440 35.11 -12.02 39.81
N GLY A 441 35.38 -10.84 39.27
CA GLY A 441 36.70 -10.22 39.34
C GLY A 441 37.75 -11.08 38.63
N LEU A 442 38.84 -11.41 39.31
CA LEU A 442 39.93 -12.26 38.80
C LEU A 442 39.71 -13.76 39.02
N GLN A 443 38.61 -14.17 39.67
CA GLN A 443 38.34 -15.57 40.02
C GLN A 443 37.33 -16.21 39.06
N GLU A 444 37.64 -17.42 38.59
CA GLU A 444 36.81 -18.20 37.64
C GLU A 444 35.79 -19.06 38.42
N ILE A 445 34.49 -18.79 38.21
CA ILE A 445 33.37 -19.44 38.93
C ILE A 445 32.83 -20.66 38.16
N VAL A 446 32.65 -20.54 36.85
CA VAL A 446 32.14 -21.63 36.01
C VAL A 446 32.99 -21.75 34.76
N SER A 447 33.48 -22.96 34.49
CA SER A 447 34.24 -23.28 33.28
C SER A 447 33.84 -24.64 32.74
N VAL A 448 33.94 -24.82 31.42
CA VAL A 448 33.77 -26.13 30.78
C VAL A 448 35.14 -26.65 30.41
N ARG A 449 35.56 -27.77 31.04
CA ARG A 449 36.83 -28.45 30.75
C ARG A 449 36.55 -29.91 30.45
N ASP A 450 37.09 -30.42 29.36
CA ASP A 450 36.96 -31.82 28.92
C ASP A 450 35.51 -32.34 28.89
N GLY A 451 34.57 -31.50 28.42
CA GLY A 451 33.16 -31.86 28.29
C GLY A 451 32.38 -31.93 29.60
N LYS A 452 32.97 -31.47 30.73
CA LYS A 452 32.31 -31.37 32.04
C LYS A 452 32.23 -29.92 32.50
N VAL A 453 31.08 -29.54 33.05
CA VAL A 453 30.90 -28.23 33.70
C VAL A 453 31.51 -28.30 35.09
N VAL A 454 32.56 -27.51 35.32
CA VAL A 454 33.21 -27.37 36.62
C VAL A 454 32.76 -26.04 37.22
N MET A 455 32.06 -26.11 38.35
CA MET A 455 31.66 -24.94 39.14
C MET A 455 32.52 -24.88 40.38
N ASN A 456 33.27 -23.79 40.55
CA ASN A 456 34.11 -23.57 41.71
C ASN A 456 33.38 -22.60 42.65
N ILE A 457 32.62 -23.17 43.58
CA ILE A 457 31.78 -22.46 44.54
C ILE A 457 32.14 -22.96 45.94
N ASP A 458 32.57 -22.05 46.82
CA ASP A 458 33.00 -22.41 48.18
C ASP A 458 31.84 -22.87 49.08
N ASN A 459 30.60 -22.45 48.78
CA ASN A 459 29.40 -22.90 49.49
C ASN A 459 28.21 -23.00 48.52
N LEU A 460 27.59 -24.19 48.46
CA LEU A 460 26.32 -24.43 47.78
C LEU A 460 25.19 -24.41 48.82
N THR A 461 24.43 -23.31 48.88
CA THR A 461 23.24 -23.23 49.74
C THR A 461 22.03 -23.76 48.99
N ILE A 462 21.67 -25.02 49.24
CA ILE A 462 20.41 -25.61 48.77
C ILE A 462 19.33 -25.27 49.81
N ASN A 463 18.24 -24.65 49.38
CA ASN A 463 17.08 -24.44 50.24
C ASN A 463 16.46 -25.81 50.54
N SER A 464 16.55 -26.27 51.79
CA SER A 464 16.07 -27.60 52.21
C SER A 464 14.55 -27.78 52.13
N LYS A 465 13.82 -26.78 51.61
CA LYS A 465 12.37 -26.85 51.34
C LYS A 465 12.00 -27.60 50.06
N ASP A 466 12.94 -27.81 49.14
CA ASP A 466 12.65 -28.37 47.81
C ASP A 466 13.13 -29.82 47.61
N VAL A 467 13.62 -30.46 48.69
CA VAL A 467 14.02 -31.88 48.67
C VAL A 467 13.15 -32.68 49.61
N ALA A 468 12.21 -33.45 49.05
CA ALA A 468 11.33 -34.35 49.78
C ALA A 468 12.11 -35.52 50.39
N THR A 469 11.94 -35.75 51.69
CA THR A 469 12.46 -36.95 52.36
C THR A 469 11.51 -38.14 52.16
N LYS A 470 12.00 -39.37 52.38
CA LYS A 470 11.18 -40.59 52.34
C LYS A 470 10.00 -40.59 53.34
N GLU A 471 10.04 -39.73 54.36
CA GLU A 471 8.95 -39.52 55.31
C GLU A 471 7.85 -38.60 54.74
N ASP A 472 8.22 -37.61 53.93
CA ASP A 472 7.30 -36.62 53.35
C ASP A 472 6.33 -37.26 52.33
N LEU A 473 6.75 -38.35 51.68
CA LEU A 473 5.95 -39.13 50.74
C LEU A 473 4.82 -39.96 51.39
N LYS A 474 4.78 -40.11 52.72
CA LYS A 474 3.75 -40.91 53.43
C LYS A 474 2.50 -40.12 53.84
N LYS A 475 2.47 -38.80 53.68
CA LYS A 475 1.42 -37.93 54.23
C LYS A 475 0.43 -37.36 53.22
N ILE A 476 0.46 -37.80 51.97
CA ILE A 476 -0.50 -37.35 50.97
C ILE A 476 -1.74 -38.26 51.02
N GLU A 477 -2.83 -37.76 51.59
CA GLU A 477 -4.21 -38.18 51.23
C GLU A 477 -5.17 -36.98 51.16
N LEU A 478 -6.08 -37.10 50.19
CA LEU A 478 -7.00 -36.12 49.59
C LEU A 478 -8.23 -35.83 50.47
N THR A 479 -8.98 -34.72 50.31
CA THR A 479 -10.28 -34.69 49.57
C THR A 479 -11.04 -33.33 49.69
N PRO A 480 -12.07 -33.03 48.83
CA PRO A 480 -12.24 -31.75 48.13
C PRO A 480 -13.64 -31.04 48.18
N GLY A 481 -13.71 -29.84 47.57
CA GLY A 481 -14.89 -29.22 46.89
C GLY A 481 -15.56 -28.03 47.61
N PRO A 482 -16.37 -27.14 46.95
CA PRO A 482 -16.92 -27.21 45.59
C PRO A 482 -16.87 -25.92 44.71
N LYS A 483 -17.44 -26.06 43.52
CA LYS A 483 -17.60 -25.20 42.33
C LYS A 483 -18.44 -23.93 42.54
N GLY A 484 -18.05 -22.81 41.93
CA GLY A 484 -18.87 -21.58 41.82
C GLY A 484 -19.52 -21.42 40.44
N GLU A 485 -20.75 -20.89 40.40
CA GLU A 485 -21.41 -20.39 39.19
C GLU A 485 -21.79 -18.91 39.29
N ARG A 486 -21.89 -18.28 38.10
CA ARG A 486 -21.85 -16.85 37.76
C ARG A 486 -23.28 -16.30 37.53
N GLY A 487 -23.43 -14.98 37.63
CA GLY A 487 -24.70 -14.23 37.67
C GLY A 487 -25.49 -14.06 36.37
N GLN A 488 -26.64 -13.38 36.50
CA GLN A 488 -27.56 -12.97 35.42
C GLN A 488 -27.31 -11.53 34.93
N GLN A 489 -27.76 -11.23 33.70
CA GLN A 489 -27.47 -10.07 32.85
C GLN A 489 -28.73 -9.24 32.49
N GLY A 490 -28.56 -7.94 32.20
CA GLY A 490 -29.40 -7.08 31.31
C GLY A 490 -30.12 -5.92 32.03
N VAL A 491 -30.35 -4.68 31.52
CA VAL A 491 -30.34 -4.03 30.17
C VAL A 491 -30.32 -2.46 30.32
N PRO A 492 -30.10 -1.65 29.24
CA PRO A 492 -29.75 -0.20 29.28
C PRO A 492 -30.78 0.85 28.78
N GLY A 493 -30.70 2.08 29.33
CA GLY A 493 -30.76 3.40 28.64
C GLY A 493 -32.08 4.18 28.51
N VAL A 494 -32.04 5.52 28.74
CA VAL A 494 -32.54 6.62 27.84
C VAL A 494 -32.04 8.02 28.28
N GLN A 495 -31.79 8.88 27.29
CA GLN A 495 -31.28 10.28 27.24
C GLN A 495 -32.48 11.25 27.27
N GLY A 496 -32.57 12.37 28.01
CA GLY A 496 -31.93 13.69 27.83
C GLY A 496 -32.96 14.75 27.38
N LEU A 497 -33.06 15.93 28.02
CA LEU A 497 -33.75 17.12 27.49
C LEU A 497 -33.01 18.42 27.88
N GLN A 498 -32.82 19.29 26.87
CA GLN A 498 -32.14 20.59 26.88
C GLN A 498 -33.14 21.74 27.20
N GLY A 499 -32.68 22.82 27.84
CA GLY A 499 -33.47 24.04 28.07
C GLY A 499 -32.75 25.35 27.67
N PRO A 500 -33.47 26.43 27.35
CA PRO A 500 -33.01 27.56 26.51
C PRO A 500 -32.59 28.85 27.27
N LYS A 501 -32.07 29.83 26.51
CA LYS A 501 -31.46 31.13 26.89
C LYS A 501 -32.44 32.32 26.76
N GLY A 502 -32.27 33.38 27.57
CA GLY A 502 -32.78 34.77 27.41
C GLY A 502 -32.54 35.61 28.69
N ASP A 503 -32.47 36.95 28.80
CA ASP A 503 -32.39 38.14 27.92
C ASP A 503 -31.91 39.36 28.78
N GLN A 504 -31.57 40.52 28.15
CA GLN A 504 -30.95 41.74 28.73
C GLN A 504 -31.96 42.87 29.08
N GLY A 505 -31.62 43.78 30.03
CA GLY A 505 -32.53 44.66 30.82
C GLY A 505 -32.80 46.13 30.39
N ILE A 506 -33.46 46.89 31.31
CA ILE A 506 -34.28 48.13 31.15
C ILE A 506 -33.62 49.46 31.64
N PRO A 507 -34.00 50.67 31.11
CA PRO A 507 -33.39 52.00 31.43
C PRO A 507 -34.09 52.82 32.57
N GLY A 508 -33.41 53.84 33.13
CA GLY A 508 -33.82 54.66 34.30
C GLY A 508 -34.32 56.11 34.06
N LYS A 509 -34.81 56.79 35.13
CA LYS A 509 -35.66 58.03 35.15
C LYS A 509 -34.91 59.39 35.32
N THR A 510 -35.54 60.48 34.85
CA THR A 510 -35.08 61.90 34.74
C THR A 510 -35.02 62.72 36.06
N GLY A 511 -34.08 63.69 36.15
CA GLY A 511 -33.84 64.60 37.28
C GLY A 511 -34.39 66.05 37.16
N ALA A 512 -34.24 66.85 38.22
CA ALA A 512 -35.09 67.99 38.63
C ALA A 512 -34.82 69.38 38.01
N ASP A 513 -33.91 69.50 37.06
CA ASP A 513 -33.52 70.73 36.34
C ASP A 513 -34.00 70.74 34.88
N GLY A 514 -34.91 69.83 34.52
CA GLY A 514 -35.50 69.71 33.18
C GLY A 514 -34.52 69.21 32.11
N ARG A 515 -33.29 68.88 32.50
CA ARG A 515 -32.26 68.28 31.65
C ARG A 515 -32.03 66.84 32.08
N THR A 516 -32.07 65.91 31.14
CA THR A 516 -31.76 64.50 31.39
C THR A 516 -30.24 64.32 31.30
N PRO A 517 -29.55 63.87 32.35
CA PRO A 517 -28.14 63.51 32.24
C PRO A 517 -28.01 62.17 31.49
N TYR A 518 -27.12 62.13 30.51
CA TYR A 518 -26.78 60.94 29.75
C TYR A 518 -25.47 60.35 30.27
N LEU A 519 -25.51 59.06 30.65
CA LEU A 519 -24.31 58.31 31.02
C LEU A 519 -23.71 57.71 29.75
N HIS A 520 -22.52 58.17 29.39
CA HIS A 520 -21.75 57.68 28.26
C HIS A 520 -20.74 56.65 28.71
N ARG A 521 -20.56 55.63 27.86
CA ARG A 521 -19.49 54.64 28.01
C ARG A 521 -18.63 54.64 26.75
N ALA A 522 -17.33 54.49 26.94
CA ALA A 522 -16.38 54.32 25.85
C ALA A 522 -15.37 53.23 26.22
N TRP A 523 -14.69 52.69 25.21
CA TRP A 523 -13.67 51.66 25.36
C TRP A 523 -12.39 52.08 24.64
N ALA A 524 -11.25 51.68 25.19
CA ALA A 524 -9.94 51.99 24.64
C ALA A 524 -8.90 50.91 25.03
N ASN A 525 -7.72 51.00 24.42
CA ASN A 525 -6.58 50.12 24.67
C ASN A 525 -5.49 50.78 25.53
N SER A 526 -5.62 52.07 25.85
CA SER A 526 -4.70 52.82 26.70
C SER A 526 -5.40 53.43 27.91
N ALA A 527 -4.63 53.67 28.97
CA ALA A 527 -5.12 54.27 30.22
C ALA A 527 -5.59 55.73 30.07
N ASP A 528 -5.16 56.42 29.01
CA ASP A 528 -5.60 57.78 28.67
C ASP A 528 -6.73 57.81 27.61
N GLY A 529 -7.19 56.64 27.17
CA GLY A 529 -8.29 56.50 26.24
C GLY A 529 -7.97 56.73 24.77
N ARG A 530 -6.74 57.11 24.42
CA ARG A 530 -6.41 57.59 23.07
C ARG A 530 -6.13 56.48 22.06
N ASP A 531 -5.68 55.32 22.53
CA ASP A 531 -5.45 54.17 21.67
C ASP A 531 -6.75 53.36 21.49
N GLY A 532 -7.19 53.19 20.24
CA GLY A 532 -8.38 52.39 19.91
C GLY A 532 -9.68 52.87 20.54
N PHE A 533 -9.84 54.19 20.75
CA PHE A 533 -11.06 54.79 21.31
C PHE A 533 -12.30 54.40 20.51
N SER A 534 -13.33 53.94 21.20
CA SER A 534 -14.63 53.65 20.60
C SER A 534 -15.75 53.82 21.62
N THR A 535 -16.84 54.47 21.23
CA THR A 535 -18.04 54.60 22.06
C THR A 535 -19.04 53.46 21.80
N THR A 536 -18.77 52.59 20.83
CA THR A 536 -19.70 51.54 20.39
C THR A 536 -19.10 50.13 20.33
N ASP A 537 -17.79 50.00 20.13
CA ASP A 537 -17.09 48.72 20.03
C ASP A 537 -16.26 48.42 21.28
N SER A 538 -16.72 47.43 22.05
CA SER A 538 -16.07 46.92 23.26
C SER A 538 -15.11 45.76 22.99
N THR A 539 -15.03 45.27 21.76
CA THR A 539 -14.28 44.06 21.41
C THR A 539 -12.78 44.30 21.55
N ASN A 540 -12.10 43.42 22.29
CA ASN A 540 -10.66 43.46 22.54
C ASN A 540 -10.14 44.76 23.16
N LYS A 541 -10.98 45.51 23.90
CA LYS A 541 -10.58 46.75 24.57
C LYS A 541 -10.14 46.49 26.01
N ARG A 542 -9.13 47.22 26.47
CA ARG A 542 -8.47 47.02 27.78
C ARG A 542 -8.98 47.94 28.89
N TYR A 543 -9.61 49.06 28.52
CA TYR A 543 -10.10 50.08 29.45
C TYR A 543 -11.56 50.42 29.14
N LEU A 544 -12.35 50.66 30.19
CA LEU A 544 -13.70 51.20 30.13
C LEU A 544 -13.69 52.63 30.67
N GLY A 545 -14.11 53.57 29.83
CA GLY A 545 -14.29 54.97 30.15
C GLY A 545 -15.74 55.26 30.50
N THR A 546 -15.97 56.03 31.56
CA THR A 546 -17.30 56.58 31.88
C THR A 546 -17.28 58.10 31.90
N TYR A 547 -18.31 58.71 31.34
CA TYR A 547 -18.51 60.15 31.27
C TYR A 547 -20.00 60.45 31.42
N THR A 548 -20.37 61.59 32.00
CA THR A 548 -21.77 61.99 32.14
C THR A 548 -21.89 63.46 31.80
N ASP A 549 -22.78 63.77 30.88
CA ASP A 549 -23.18 65.15 30.59
C ASP A 549 -24.68 65.23 30.24
N PHE A 550 -25.09 66.30 29.58
CA PHE A 550 -26.48 66.55 29.19
C PHE A 550 -26.70 66.46 27.68
N THR A 551 -25.74 65.93 26.92
CA THR A 551 -25.79 65.73 25.48
C THR A 551 -26.12 64.26 25.21
N GLU A 552 -27.06 63.98 24.31
CA GLU A 552 -27.45 62.59 24.04
C GLU A 552 -26.37 61.81 23.26
N ALA A 553 -25.58 62.50 22.43
CA ALA A 553 -24.52 61.88 21.63
C ALA A 553 -23.23 61.65 22.44
N ASP A 554 -22.63 60.47 22.30
CA ASP A 554 -21.35 60.16 22.95
C ASP A 554 -20.22 61.09 22.48
N SER A 555 -19.48 61.65 23.44
CA SER A 555 -18.30 62.47 23.14
C SER A 555 -17.23 61.66 22.42
N GLN A 556 -16.65 62.24 21.37
CA GLN A 556 -15.52 61.67 20.65
C GLN A 556 -14.16 62.11 21.22
N ASN A 557 -14.15 62.83 22.34
CA ASN A 557 -12.94 63.27 23.02
C ASN A 557 -12.59 62.30 24.18
N PRO A 558 -11.55 61.47 24.05
CA PRO A 558 -11.19 60.48 25.06
C PRO A 558 -10.83 61.09 26.42
N ALA A 559 -10.41 62.37 26.45
CA ALA A 559 -10.01 63.06 27.67
C ALA A 559 -11.18 63.40 28.61
N GLN A 560 -12.43 63.34 28.11
CA GLN A 560 -13.62 63.57 28.95
C GLN A 560 -14.06 62.32 29.72
N TYR A 561 -13.59 61.14 29.30
CA TYR A 561 -13.90 59.87 29.95
C TYR A 561 -12.93 59.59 31.09
N LYS A 562 -13.47 59.07 32.20
CA LYS A 562 -12.66 58.53 33.29
C LYS A 562 -12.42 57.04 33.03
N TRP A 563 -11.17 56.69 32.72
CA TRP A 563 -10.78 55.34 32.30
C TRP A 563 -10.46 54.43 33.49
N THR A 564 -10.99 53.20 33.44
CA THR A 564 -10.70 52.11 34.39
C THR A 564 -10.26 50.88 33.61
N ALA A 565 -9.17 50.24 34.02
CA ALA A 565 -8.70 49.00 33.39
C ALA A 565 -9.71 47.86 33.62
N LEU A 566 -9.97 47.07 32.58
CA LEU A 566 -10.92 45.96 32.63
C LEU A 566 -10.32 44.67 33.24
N PHE A 567 -8.99 44.48 33.15
CA PHE A 567 -8.34 43.20 33.46
C PHE A 567 -7.10 43.30 34.37
N GLU A 568 -6.76 44.47 34.92
CA GLU A 568 -5.52 44.67 35.70
C GLU A 568 -5.42 43.81 36.99
N ASN A 569 -6.49 43.13 37.41
CA ASN A 569 -6.53 42.30 38.63
C ASN A 569 -6.72 40.78 38.37
N VAL A 570 -6.67 40.32 37.11
CA VAL A 570 -6.83 38.90 36.77
C VAL A 570 -5.47 38.24 36.51
N GLU A 571 -5.06 37.33 37.39
CA GLU A 571 -3.89 36.47 37.23
C GLU A 571 -4.38 35.03 37.00
N ILE A 572 -4.05 34.43 35.86
CA ILE A 572 -4.48 33.08 35.51
C ILE A 572 -3.35 32.10 35.82
N GLY A 573 -3.55 31.27 36.83
CA GLY A 573 -2.73 30.07 37.04
C GLY A 573 -3.26 28.93 36.20
N GLY A 574 -2.41 28.26 35.43
CA GLY A 574 -2.82 27.08 34.65
C GLY A 574 -2.43 25.75 35.28
N ARG A 575 -1.38 25.74 36.12
CA ARG A 575 -0.78 24.52 36.66
C ARG A 575 -1.50 24.04 37.92
N ASN A 576 -1.84 22.75 37.93
CA ASN A 576 -2.29 22.08 39.14
C ASN A 576 -1.10 21.71 40.02
N LEU A 577 -1.09 22.22 41.25
CA LEU A 577 -0.12 21.90 42.30
C LEU A 577 -0.62 20.77 43.21
N PHE A 578 -1.89 20.39 43.16
CA PHE A 578 -2.38 19.21 43.88
C PHE A 578 -1.92 17.93 43.18
N LEU A 579 -1.06 17.18 43.86
CA LEU A 579 -0.48 15.93 43.38
C LEU A 579 -1.42 14.74 43.67
N ASN A 580 -1.39 13.71 42.82
CA ASN A 580 -2.32 12.58 42.82
C ASN A 580 -3.80 12.99 42.69
N SER A 581 -4.09 14.00 41.86
CA SER A 581 -5.43 14.58 41.73
C SER A 581 -6.49 13.64 41.14
N LEU A 582 -6.06 12.59 40.43
CA LEU A 582 -6.94 11.50 39.94
C LEU A 582 -6.99 10.27 40.84
N PHE A 583 -6.25 10.26 41.95
CA PHE A 583 -6.17 9.15 42.90
C PHE A 583 -5.88 7.80 42.22
N LYS A 584 -4.95 7.82 41.28
CA LYS A 584 -4.49 6.64 40.52
C LYS A 584 -3.57 5.74 41.34
N ARG A 585 -3.00 6.28 42.42
CA ARG A 585 -1.95 5.65 43.21
C ARG A 585 -2.19 5.84 44.70
N SER A 586 -1.45 5.11 45.55
CA SER A 586 -1.71 5.11 46.99
C SER A 586 -1.59 6.52 47.58
N LEU A 587 -2.46 6.87 48.55
CA LEU A 587 -2.42 8.17 49.23
C LEU A 587 -1.11 8.45 49.99
N ARG A 588 -0.25 7.44 50.14
CA ARG A 588 1.00 7.50 50.90
C ARG A 588 2.23 7.24 50.04
N GLU A 589 2.06 7.10 48.73
CA GLU A 589 3.14 6.85 47.79
C GLU A 589 4.01 8.09 47.58
N ARG A 590 5.33 7.93 47.65
CA ARG A 590 6.30 9.03 47.48
C ARG A 590 6.93 8.96 46.09
N TYR A 591 6.58 9.90 45.23
CA TYR A 591 7.07 9.97 43.85
C TYR A 591 7.42 11.40 43.40
N SER A 592 7.30 12.38 44.30
CA SER A 592 7.68 13.79 44.12
C SER A 592 7.69 14.47 45.50
N THR A 593 7.33 15.75 45.61
CA THR A 593 7.01 16.43 46.87
C THR A 593 5.74 15.91 47.54
N TYR A 594 5.02 14.99 46.89
CA TYR A 594 3.79 14.39 47.41
C TYR A 594 4.02 13.85 48.84
N PHE A 595 3.18 14.32 49.74
CA PHE A 595 3.15 13.91 51.13
C PHE A 595 1.75 14.11 51.68
N LEU A 596 1.24 13.10 52.38
CA LEU A 596 0.06 13.20 53.21
C LEU A 596 0.49 13.03 54.66
N ASP A 597 0.16 14.00 55.50
CA ASP A 597 0.18 13.86 56.95
C ASP A 597 -1.26 13.71 57.46
N ASP A 598 -1.62 12.47 57.76
CA ASP A 598 -2.86 12.08 58.41
C ASP A 598 -2.59 11.29 59.70
N SER A 599 -1.45 11.57 60.34
CA SER A 599 -1.11 10.98 61.64
C SER A 599 -2.20 11.23 62.68
N GLN A 600 -2.26 10.37 63.71
CA GLN A 600 -3.24 10.50 64.79
C GLN A 600 -3.17 11.87 65.49
N GLU A 601 -1.99 12.50 65.52
CA GLU A 601 -1.80 13.86 66.03
C GLU A 601 -2.47 14.92 65.15
N GLN A 602 -2.42 14.78 63.82
CA GLN A 602 -3.12 15.70 62.91
C GLN A 602 -4.62 15.47 62.90
N THR A 603 -5.04 14.21 62.78
CA THR A 603 -6.45 13.84 62.60
C THR A 603 -7.24 13.81 63.91
N GLN A 604 -6.55 13.82 65.06
CA GLN A 604 -7.13 13.65 66.40
C GLN A 604 -7.98 12.36 66.53
N GLY A 605 -7.72 11.36 65.67
CA GLY A 605 -8.55 10.16 65.54
C GLY A 605 -9.95 10.39 64.97
N GLN A 606 -10.26 11.58 64.46
CA GLN A 606 -11.59 11.98 63.99
C GLN A 606 -11.71 12.02 62.46
N LEU A 607 -10.60 11.95 61.73
CA LEU A 607 -10.57 11.94 60.26
C LEU A 607 -9.85 10.69 59.75
N THR A 608 -10.47 9.98 58.83
CA THR A 608 -9.89 8.79 58.18
C THR A 608 -9.94 8.96 56.67
N LEU A 609 -8.80 8.76 55.99
CA LEU A 609 -8.65 8.99 54.56
C LEU A 609 -8.41 7.70 53.81
N SER A 610 -9.11 7.53 52.69
CA SER A 610 -8.91 6.43 51.75
C SER A 610 -9.26 6.85 50.33
N ILE A 611 -8.88 6.01 49.36
CA ILE A 611 -9.34 6.15 47.98
C ILE A 611 -10.57 5.27 47.80
N ASP A 612 -11.64 5.86 47.27
CA ASP A 612 -12.84 5.12 46.90
C ASP A 612 -12.83 4.85 45.40
N THR A 613 -12.70 3.58 45.04
CA THR A 613 -12.72 3.11 43.65
C THR A 613 -14.13 2.79 43.17
N ASN A 614 -15.13 2.77 44.05
CA ASN A 614 -16.51 2.46 43.72
C ASN A 614 -17.30 3.75 43.45
N ILE A 615 -17.12 4.76 44.31
CA ILE A 615 -17.71 6.08 44.11
C ILE A 615 -16.78 6.90 43.23
N LYS A 616 -16.98 6.80 41.92
CA LYS A 616 -16.20 7.55 40.90
C LYS A 616 -16.92 8.81 40.46
N PHE A 617 -16.16 9.80 40.00
CA PHE A 617 -16.70 11.00 39.35
C PHE A 617 -16.05 11.16 37.97
N ARG A 618 -16.89 11.13 36.92
CA ARG A 618 -16.45 11.15 35.50
C ARG A 618 -15.33 10.13 35.20
N GLY A 619 -15.43 8.93 35.79
CA GLY A 619 -14.49 7.83 35.58
C GLY A 619 -13.23 7.86 36.46
N ALA A 620 -12.95 8.95 37.17
CA ALA A 620 -11.83 9.05 38.11
C ALA A 620 -12.19 8.49 39.50
N ASN A 621 -11.20 7.93 40.20
CA ASN A 621 -11.33 7.57 41.62
C ASN A 621 -11.52 8.85 42.45
N THR A 622 -11.96 8.71 43.70
CA THR A 622 -12.20 9.86 44.57
C THR A 622 -11.51 9.71 45.91
N LEU A 623 -11.10 10.84 46.50
CA LEU A 623 -10.64 10.89 47.87
C LEU A 623 -11.83 10.83 48.80
N LYS A 624 -11.86 9.82 49.66
CA LYS A 624 -12.86 9.63 50.69
C LYS A 624 -12.28 10.06 52.04
N ILE A 625 -12.97 10.98 52.70
CA ILE A 625 -12.65 11.42 54.06
C ILE A 625 -13.86 11.13 54.94
N VAL A 626 -13.69 10.24 55.92
CA VAL A 626 -14.69 9.95 56.94
C VAL A 626 -14.39 10.80 58.16
N SER A 627 -15.35 11.64 58.55
CA SER A 627 -15.28 12.48 59.74
C SER A 627 -16.24 11.97 60.81
N THR A 628 -15.72 11.72 62.02
CA THR A 628 -16.50 11.32 63.21
C THR A 628 -16.69 12.48 64.18
N TYR A 629 -16.63 13.72 63.68
CA TYR A 629 -16.67 14.97 64.45
C TYR A 629 -17.63 14.91 65.65
N ASN A 630 -17.07 15.10 66.85
CA ASN A 630 -17.79 14.91 68.11
C ASN A 630 -18.49 16.19 68.63
N GLY A 631 -18.58 17.24 67.81
CA GLY A 631 -19.19 18.51 68.19
C GLY A 631 -18.22 19.53 68.81
N LYS A 632 -16.97 19.16 69.11
CA LYS A 632 -15.92 20.08 69.60
C LYS A 632 -14.87 20.31 68.51
N ALA A 633 -14.73 21.57 68.08
CA ALA A 633 -13.72 21.97 67.11
C ALA A 633 -12.31 21.85 67.72
N THR A 634 -11.70 20.68 67.56
CA THR A 634 -10.27 20.49 67.79
C THR A 634 -9.48 20.91 66.54
N ASN A 635 -8.15 20.90 66.58
CA ASN A 635 -7.35 21.19 65.38
C ASN A 635 -7.26 19.97 64.43
N GLN A 636 -8.36 19.21 64.27
CA GLN A 636 -8.36 18.00 63.45
C GLN A 636 -8.27 18.34 61.98
N LYS A 637 -7.23 17.85 61.33
CA LYS A 637 -6.89 18.23 59.97
C LYS A 637 -6.12 17.13 59.25
N VAL A 638 -6.04 17.31 57.93
CA VAL A 638 -5.21 16.51 57.05
C VAL A 638 -4.38 17.46 56.19
N THR A 639 -3.11 17.14 55.99
CA THR A 639 -2.19 18.03 55.28
C THR A 639 -1.63 17.34 54.05
N PHE A 640 -1.86 17.93 52.88
CA PHE A 640 -1.28 17.50 51.61
C PHE A 640 -0.16 18.48 51.22
N ARG A 641 1.05 17.99 50.96
CA ARG A 641 2.05 18.81 50.26
C ARG A 641 1.73 18.88 48.79
N THR A 642 1.72 20.09 48.27
CA THR A 642 1.50 20.37 46.85
C THR A 642 2.84 20.45 46.10
N GLY A 643 2.79 20.41 44.77
CA GLY A 643 3.95 20.68 43.91
C GLY A 643 4.46 22.10 44.10
N GLY A 644 5.77 22.31 43.85
CA GLY A 644 6.46 23.60 43.94
C GLY A 644 7.40 23.76 45.15
N ASP A 645 8.37 24.66 45.04
CA ASP A 645 9.35 24.97 46.10
C ASP A 645 8.88 26.12 47.00
N THR A 646 9.20 26.05 48.29
CA THR A 646 8.85 27.04 49.32
C THR A 646 9.95 28.08 49.57
N ARG A 647 11.10 28.00 48.86
CA ARG A 647 12.32 28.76 49.18
C ARG A 647 12.99 29.45 47.98
N LEU A 648 12.37 29.46 46.80
CA LEU A 648 13.04 29.85 45.55
C LEU A 648 12.41 31.00 44.77
N GLY A 649 11.30 31.63 45.22
CA GLY A 649 10.70 32.74 44.47
C GLY A 649 10.04 32.30 43.14
N THR A 650 9.77 31.00 42.97
CA THR A 650 9.35 30.44 41.67
C THR A 650 7.89 30.78 41.37
N VAL A 651 7.48 30.60 40.11
CA VAL A 651 6.08 30.84 39.68
C VAL A 651 5.10 29.99 40.50
N ASP A 652 5.49 28.80 40.94
CA ASP A 652 4.67 27.85 41.69
C ASP A 652 4.61 28.11 43.22
N GLU A 653 5.42 29.05 43.74
CA GLU A 653 5.40 29.39 45.17
C GLU A 653 4.07 30.06 45.56
N MET A 654 3.39 29.56 46.61
CA MET A 654 2.11 30.08 47.10
C MET A 654 2.25 31.36 47.96
N LYS A 655 3.43 31.59 48.52
CA LYS A 655 3.69 32.70 49.44
C LYS A 655 3.46 34.04 48.75
N ASN A 656 2.71 34.94 49.41
CA ASN A 656 2.38 36.28 48.92
C ASN A 656 1.67 36.32 47.55
N LYS A 657 1.08 35.22 47.09
CA LYS A 657 0.33 35.17 45.83
C LYS A 657 -1.13 34.76 46.05
N ALA A 658 -1.99 35.11 45.10
CA ALA A 658 -3.35 34.58 45.08
C ALA A 658 -3.31 33.08 44.80
N VAL A 659 -4.05 32.28 45.58
CA VAL A 659 -4.11 30.82 45.41
C VAL A 659 -5.56 30.37 45.48
N ARG A 660 -5.97 29.56 44.50
CA ARG A 660 -7.31 28.93 44.46
C ARG A 660 -7.19 27.43 44.73
N PHE A 661 -8.21 26.89 45.39
CA PHE A 661 -8.44 25.46 45.51
C PHE A 661 -9.83 25.14 44.98
N SER A 662 -9.86 24.52 43.81
CA SER A 662 -11.07 24.10 43.13
C SER A 662 -11.20 22.59 43.11
N PHE A 663 -12.42 22.09 43.28
CA PHE A 663 -12.70 20.65 43.33
C PHE A 663 -14.18 20.35 43.14
N TRP A 664 -14.48 19.12 42.73
CA TRP A 664 -15.83 18.57 42.83
C TRP A 664 -15.95 17.80 44.14
N ALA A 665 -17.07 17.97 44.85
CA ALA A 665 -17.32 17.20 46.07
C ALA A 665 -18.78 16.87 46.29
N LYS A 666 -19.01 15.82 47.08
CA LYS A 666 -20.30 15.51 47.71
C LYS A 666 -20.08 14.97 49.14
N SER A 667 -21.10 15.10 49.98
CA SER A 667 -21.11 14.59 51.35
C SER A 667 -22.28 13.62 51.59
N THR A 668 -22.22 12.81 52.64
CA THR A 668 -23.40 12.07 53.12
C THR A 668 -24.40 12.96 53.85
N VAL A 669 -23.98 14.13 54.32
CA VAL A 669 -24.81 15.06 55.11
C VAL A 669 -24.85 16.42 54.41
N ASN A 670 -26.05 16.94 54.18
CA ASN A 670 -26.19 18.28 53.59
C ASN A 670 -25.67 19.36 54.56
N ASN A 671 -25.12 20.44 54.02
CA ASN A 671 -24.45 21.50 54.79
C ASN A 671 -23.25 21.01 55.63
N THR A 672 -22.49 20.04 55.12
CA THR A 672 -21.24 19.62 55.79
C THR A 672 -20.23 20.76 55.77
N ASN A 673 -19.75 21.16 56.94
CA ASN A 673 -18.74 22.21 57.11
C ASN A 673 -17.36 21.68 56.68
N PHE A 674 -16.94 22.06 55.49
CA PHE A 674 -15.65 21.73 54.90
C PHE A 674 -14.79 22.99 54.82
N GLN A 675 -13.57 22.94 55.32
CA GLN A 675 -12.67 24.08 55.35
C GLN A 675 -11.29 23.73 54.79
N ALA A 676 -10.65 24.70 54.14
CA ALA A 676 -9.33 24.57 53.55
C ALA A 676 -8.47 25.80 53.85
N ARG A 677 -7.15 25.62 53.87
CA ARG A 677 -6.16 26.71 53.90
C ARG A 677 -4.85 26.30 53.24
N ALA A 678 -4.07 27.29 52.79
CA ALA A 678 -2.70 27.10 52.33
C ALA A 678 -1.69 27.33 53.48
N GLY A 679 -1.05 26.27 53.97
CA GLY A 679 -0.08 26.32 55.07
C GLY A 679 -0.68 26.65 56.44
N TYR A 680 0.13 26.52 57.49
CA TYR A 680 -0.36 26.63 58.87
C TYR A 680 -0.73 28.06 59.30
N ARG A 681 -0.07 29.08 58.76
CA ARG A 681 -0.18 30.49 59.22
C ARG A 681 -1.18 31.32 58.41
N ASN A 682 -1.92 30.70 57.49
CA ASN A 682 -2.87 31.40 56.62
C ASN A 682 -4.32 31.25 57.13
N ALA A 683 -5.21 32.12 56.64
CA ALA A 683 -6.62 32.12 57.00
C ALA A 683 -7.30 30.80 56.57
N VAL A 684 -8.27 30.36 57.37
CA VAL A 684 -9.09 29.19 57.09
C VAL A 684 -10.36 29.65 56.38
N GLU A 685 -10.62 29.09 55.21
CA GLU A 685 -11.78 29.42 54.38
C GLU A 685 -12.65 28.19 54.21
N GLY A 686 -13.98 28.37 54.17
CA GLY A 686 -14.93 27.27 54.29
C GLY A 686 -16.07 27.29 53.28
N VAL A 687 -16.57 26.11 52.95
CA VAL A 687 -17.76 25.89 52.12
C VAL A 687 -18.67 24.84 52.76
N SER A 688 -19.96 24.95 52.49
CA SER A 688 -20.97 23.98 52.94
C SER A 688 -21.24 22.96 51.83
N LEU A 689 -20.80 21.72 52.01
CA LEU A 689 -20.98 20.67 51.01
C LEU A 689 -22.40 20.11 51.01
N THR A 690 -22.89 19.80 49.81
CA THR A 690 -24.19 19.16 49.57
C THR A 690 -24.08 17.64 49.42
N THR A 691 -25.24 16.97 49.42
CA THR A 691 -25.31 15.53 49.15
C THR A 691 -25.06 15.15 47.69
N ASP A 692 -25.29 16.08 46.77
CA ASP A 692 -24.99 15.92 45.35
C ASP A 692 -23.59 16.43 45.00
N TRP A 693 -23.03 15.90 43.92
CA TRP A 693 -21.80 16.39 43.33
C TRP A 693 -21.97 17.84 42.86
N LYS A 694 -21.21 18.75 43.47
CA LYS A 694 -21.12 20.15 43.04
C LYS A 694 -19.66 20.58 42.94
N PHE A 695 -19.45 21.61 42.14
CA PHE A 695 -18.16 22.28 42.03
C PHE A 695 -18.04 23.31 43.15
N TYR A 696 -16.89 23.31 43.80
CA TYR A 696 -16.52 24.25 44.86
C TYR A 696 -15.18 24.89 44.51
N ASP A 697 -15.04 26.13 44.92
CA ASP A 697 -13.85 26.94 44.70
C ASP A 697 -13.60 27.80 45.94
N ILE A 698 -12.41 27.67 46.51
CA ILE A 698 -11.99 28.34 47.74
C ILE A 698 -10.76 29.19 47.44
N GLU A 699 -10.83 30.48 47.78
CA GLU A 699 -9.68 31.37 47.76
C GLU A 699 -8.80 31.10 48.98
N LEU A 700 -7.68 30.42 48.82
CA LEU A 700 -6.81 30.06 49.94
C LEU A 700 -5.93 31.22 50.43
N THR A 701 -5.56 32.13 49.53
CA THR A 701 -4.70 33.27 49.83
C THR A 701 -5.16 34.48 49.04
N LYS A 702 -5.38 35.62 49.71
CA LYS A 702 -5.59 36.92 49.08
C LYS A 702 -4.23 37.59 48.91
N LYS A 703 -3.91 38.02 47.70
CA LYS A 703 -2.60 38.56 47.28
C LYS A 703 -2.20 39.77 48.12
N GLU A 704 -1.64 39.60 49.34
CA GLU A 704 -0.68 40.45 50.13
C GLU A 704 -0.22 39.71 51.43
N ASN A 705 1.06 39.82 51.83
CA ASN A 705 1.64 39.39 53.13
C ASN A 705 1.17 38.02 53.72
N SER A 706 1.20 36.95 52.93
CA SER A 706 0.89 35.60 53.41
C SER A 706 2.15 34.80 53.78
N ASN A 707 2.14 34.15 54.94
CA ASN A 707 3.17 33.16 55.33
C ASN A 707 2.79 31.74 54.84
N ALA A 708 2.16 31.63 53.68
CA ALA A 708 1.69 30.37 53.13
C ALA A 708 2.87 29.46 52.76
N THR A 709 2.79 28.18 53.16
CA THR A 709 3.65 27.10 52.67
C THR A 709 2.92 26.35 51.56
N ASN A 710 3.65 25.56 50.76
CA ASN A 710 3.08 24.72 49.69
C ASN A 710 2.39 23.46 50.28
N GLU A 711 1.40 23.70 51.14
CA GLU A 711 0.64 22.71 51.87
C GLU A 711 -0.84 23.06 51.80
N LEU A 712 -1.67 22.14 51.33
CA LEU A 712 -3.11 22.23 51.44
C LEU A 712 -3.57 21.51 52.71
N ILE A 713 -4.19 22.25 53.63
CA ILE A 713 -4.70 21.72 54.89
C ILE A 713 -6.22 21.71 54.83
N LEU A 714 -6.85 20.57 55.08
CA LEU A 714 -8.30 20.41 55.07
C LEU A 714 -8.84 20.09 56.47
N HIS A 715 -9.99 20.67 56.82
CA HIS A 715 -10.73 20.38 58.05
C HIS A 715 -12.18 20.03 57.72
N ILE A 716 -12.77 19.13 58.50
CA ILE A 716 -14.19 18.77 58.38
C ILE A 716 -14.79 18.82 59.79
N PHE A 717 -15.74 19.73 59.99
CA PHE A 717 -16.41 19.97 61.29
C PHE A 717 -17.87 19.51 61.25
N THR A 718 -18.10 18.35 60.64
CA THR A 718 -19.40 17.68 60.58
C THR A 718 -19.15 16.18 60.55
N ALA A 719 -19.95 15.41 61.29
CA ALA A 719 -19.90 13.96 61.24
C ALA A 719 -20.50 13.48 59.90
N ALA A 720 -19.64 13.18 58.93
CA ALA A 720 -20.05 12.86 57.56
C ALA A 720 -18.93 12.13 56.81
N THR A 721 -19.28 11.48 55.69
CA THR A 721 -18.31 11.02 54.69
C THR A 721 -18.32 11.97 53.51
N VAL A 722 -17.15 12.51 53.16
CA VAL A 722 -16.94 13.43 52.04
C VAL A 722 -16.17 12.71 50.94
N TRP A 723 -16.60 12.88 49.69
CA TRP A 723 -15.84 12.47 48.51
C TRP A 723 -15.41 13.69 47.73
N ILE A 724 -14.14 13.74 47.36
CA ILE A 724 -13.52 14.83 46.58
C ILE A 724 -12.98 14.24 45.28
N ALA A 725 -13.28 14.91 44.16
CA ALA A 725 -12.83 14.55 42.83
C ALA A 725 -12.19 15.76 42.13
N PHE A 726 -11.18 15.50 41.30
CA PHE A 726 -10.48 16.52 40.53
C PHE A 726 -10.01 17.74 41.36
N PRO A 727 -9.39 17.55 42.54
CA PRO A 727 -8.81 18.67 43.28
C PRO A 727 -7.71 19.33 42.45
N LYS A 728 -7.79 20.66 42.38
CA LYS A 728 -6.80 21.51 41.76
C LYS A 728 -6.42 22.65 42.69
N VAL A 729 -5.13 22.79 42.95
CA VAL A 729 -4.58 23.96 43.65
C VAL A 729 -3.74 24.74 42.65
N GLU A 730 -3.99 26.03 42.49
CA GLU A 730 -3.28 26.84 41.48
C GLU A 730 -3.04 28.27 41.96
N VAL A 731 -1.95 28.86 41.47
CA VAL A 731 -1.56 30.25 41.76
C VAL A 731 -2.23 31.17 40.76
N GLY A 732 -3.23 31.94 41.20
CA GLY A 732 -4.00 32.85 40.37
C GLY A 732 -5.19 33.43 41.12
N THR A 733 -5.83 34.44 40.56
CA THR A 733 -7.04 35.06 41.14
C THR A 733 -8.34 34.38 40.67
N VAL A 734 -8.25 33.47 39.68
CA VAL A 734 -9.40 32.75 39.11
C VAL A 734 -9.07 31.27 38.94
N SER A 735 -10.02 30.39 39.26
CA SER A 735 -9.89 28.95 39.01
C SER A 735 -10.01 28.62 37.53
N THR A 736 -9.14 27.74 37.04
CA THR A 736 -9.16 27.28 35.65
C THR A 736 -9.63 25.84 35.53
N ASP A 737 -9.86 25.38 34.31
CA ASP A 737 -10.27 24.01 34.04
C ASP A 737 -9.28 22.99 34.62
N PHE A 738 -9.82 21.83 35.02
CA PHE A 738 -9.03 20.78 35.65
C PHE A 738 -7.90 20.29 34.73
N SER A 739 -6.71 20.15 35.30
CA SER A 739 -5.57 19.45 34.71
C SER A 739 -4.90 18.60 35.79
N GLU A 740 -4.25 17.49 35.41
CA GLU A 740 -3.36 16.77 36.33
C GLU A 740 -2.12 17.62 36.65
N ALA A 741 -1.47 17.34 37.78
CA ALA A 741 -0.18 17.94 38.06
C ALA A 741 0.89 17.39 37.10
N THR A 742 1.84 18.23 36.69
CA THR A 742 2.92 17.81 35.76
C THR A 742 3.72 16.64 36.34
N GLU A 743 3.91 16.61 37.64
CA GLU A 743 4.58 15.54 38.38
C GLU A 743 3.81 14.22 38.33
N ASP A 744 2.47 14.26 38.30
CA ASP A 744 1.65 13.06 38.12
C ASP A 744 1.85 12.47 36.72
N ILE A 745 1.90 13.33 35.70
CA ILE A 745 2.12 12.95 34.30
C ILE A 745 3.53 12.39 34.12
N GLN A 746 4.56 13.04 34.69
CA GLN A 746 5.94 12.57 34.59
C GLN A 746 6.14 11.22 35.27
N ASN A 747 5.50 10.97 36.42
CA ASN A 747 5.58 9.66 37.08
C ASN A 747 4.85 8.57 36.30
N ASP A 748 3.71 8.87 35.67
CA ASP A 748 3.01 7.94 34.77
C ASP A 748 3.85 7.62 33.51
N ILE A 749 4.72 8.54 33.07
CA ILE A 749 5.69 8.30 32.00
C ILE A 749 6.87 7.45 32.50
N ASN A 750 7.50 7.82 33.62
CA ASN A 750 8.66 7.11 34.19
C ASN A 750 8.30 5.66 34.56
N SER A 751 7.15 5.43 35.19
CA SER A 751 6.70 4.08 35.55
C SER A 751 6.42 3.16 34.33
N LYS A 752 6.10 3.74 33.17
CA LYS A 752 5.97 2.99 31.90
C LYS A 752 7.32 2.76 31.21
N ALA A 753 8.32 3.59 31.50
CA ALA A 753 9.68 3.44 31.02
C ALA A 753 10.49 2.42 31.85
N ASP A 754 10.22 2.32 33.15
CA ASP A 754 10.96 1.46 34.10
C ASP A 754 10.50 -0.01 34.12
N GLN A 755 9.39 -0.36 33.45
CA GLN A 755 8.99 -1.75 33.27
C GLN A 755 9.86 -2.44 32.21
N SER A 756 11.05 -2.86 32.65
CA SER A 756 11.81 -3.93 31.99
C SER A 756 10.91 -5.16 31.85
N LEU A 757 10.68 -5.63 30.61
CA LEU A 757 9.87 -6.81 30.30
C LEU A 757 10.27 -8.00 31.19
N THR A 758 9.34 -8.53 32.00
CA THR A 758 9.65 -9.66 32.89
C THR A 758 9.83 -10.96 32.09
N GLN A 759 10.60 -11.92 32.62
CA GLN A 759 10.85 -13.22 31.97
C GLN A 759 9.54 -14.00 31.70
N GLU A 760 8.51 -13.84 32.54
CA GLU A 760 7.19 -14.41 32.30
C GLU A 760 6.42 -13.68 31.20
N GLN A 761 6.58 -12.36 31.04
CA GLN A 761 6.04 -11.64 29.89
C GLN A 761 6.78 -12.00 28.61
N LEU A 762 8.09 -12.27 28.68
CA LEU A 762 8.89 -12.77 27.55
C LEU A 762 8.51 -14.20 27.16
N ASN A 763 8.26 -15.06 28.15
CA ASN A 763 7.77 -16.42 27.92
C ASN A 763 6.32 -16.42 27.43
N ALA A 764 5.45 -15.54 27.94
CA ALA A 764 4.09 -15.37 27.45
C ALA A 764 4.05 -14.71 26.07
N LEU A 765 5.00 -13.81 25.75
CA LEU A 765 5.15 -13.24 24.41
C LEU A 765 5.76 -14.26 23.45
N ALA A 766 6.64 -15.15 23.92
CA ALA A 766 7.19 -16.26 23.16
C ALA A 766 6.14 -17.37 22.93
N GLU A 767 5.33 -17.71 23.92
CA GLU A 767 4.17 -18.60 23.78
C GLU A 767 3.11 -17.97 22.88
N LYS A 768 2.85 -16.67 23.01
CA LYS A 768 1.93 -15.94 22.13
C LYS A 768 2.50 -15.75 20.74
N ALA A 769 3.82 -15.63 20.58
CA ALA A 769 4.50 -15.61 19.28
C ALA A 769 4.60 -17.00 18.66
N GLN A 770 4.71 -18.07 19.45
CA GLN A 770 4.62 -19.45 18.99
C GLN A 770 3.17 -19.81 18.64
N LEU A 771 2.18 -19.40 19.43
CA LEU A 771 0.75 -19.51 19.09
C LEU A 771 0.40 -18.65 17.88
N HIS A 772 1.01 -17.48 17.71
CA HIS A 772 0.84 -16.61 16.54
C HIS A 772 1.61 -17.14 15.32
N ASP A 773 2.76 -17.79 15.48
CA ASP A 773 3.48 -18.50 14.42
C ASP A 773 2.78 -19.80 14.06
N VAL A 774 2.15 -20.50 15.01
CA VAL A 774 1.27 -21.65 14.79
C VAL A 774 -0.06 -21.21 14.18
N GLU A 775 -0.61 -20.04 14.52
CA GLU A 775 -1.79 -19.45 13.86
C GLU A 775 -1.46 -18.86 12.49
N LEU A 776 -0.27 -18.28 12.29
CA LEU A 776 0.20 -17.80 10.99
C LEU A 776 0.60 -18.96 10.10
N LYS A 777 1.19 -20.02 10.66
CA LYS A 777 1.41 -21.28 9.96
C LYS A 777 0.08 -21.94 9.68
N ALA A 778 -0.83 -22.09 10.64
CA ALA A 778 -2.17 -22.67 10.43
C ALA A 778 -3.07 -21.82 9.52
N LYS A 779 -2.93 -20.48 9.51
CA LYS A 779 -3.53 -19.59 8.51
C LYS A 779 -2.82 -19.70 7.17
N ALA A 780 -1.50 -19.85 7.13
CA ALA A 780 -0.78 -20.14 5.89
C ALA A 780 -1.13 -21.54 5.36
N THR A 781 -1.37 -22.55 6.22
CA THR A 781 -1.87 -23.86 5.83
C THR A 781 -3.35 -23.84 5.54
N MET A 782 -4.17 -22.98 6.16
CA MET A 782 -5.58 -22.78 5.82
C MET A 782 -5.76 -21.94 4.55
N ASP A 783 -4.88 -20.99 4.27
CA ASP A 783 -4.83 -20.22 3.03
C ASP A 783 -4.25 -21.11 1.93
N GLN A 784 -3.23 -21.93 2.23
CA GLN A 784 -2.78 -23.00 1.32
C GLN A 784 -3.86 -24.07 1.13
N PHE A 785 -4.64 -24.44 2.15
CA PHE A 785 -5.74 -25.40 2.03
C PHE A 785 -6.95 -24.79 1.36
N SER A 786 -7.23 -23.49 1.54
CA SER A 786 -8.29 -22.75 0.87
C SER A 786 -7.92 -22.44 -0.58
N ASP A 787 -6.64 -22.17 -0.87
CA ASP A 787 -6.12 -22.03 -2.23
C ASP A 787 -5.98 -23.39 -2.90
N LEU A 788 -5.66 -24.46 -2.17
CA LEU A 788 -5.71 -25.84 -2.65
C LEU A 788 -7.16 -26.30 -2.82
N GLU A 789 -8.10 -25.89 -1.98
CA GLU A 789 -9.53 -26.18 -2.10
C GLU A 789 -10.14 -25.37 -3.24
N LYS A 790 -9.75 -24.12 -3.43
CA LYS A 790 -10.12 -23.32 -4.61
C LYS A 790 -9.47 -23.86 -5.86
N ALA A 791 -8.20 -24.27 -5.83
CA ALA A 791 -7.52 -24.88 -6.95
C ALA A 791 -8.05 -26.29 -7.23
N TYR A 792 -8.46 -27.05 -6.21
CA TYR A 792 -9.08 -28.37 -6.32
C TYR A 792 -10.53 -28.24 -6.78
N ASN A 793 -11.30 -27.27 -6.31
CA ASN A 793 -12.66 -27.00 -6.79
C ASN A 793 -12.64 -26.37 -8.17
N ALA A 794 -11.66 -25.51 -8.49
CA ALA A 794 -11.41 -25.01 -9.83
C ALA A 794 -10.86 -26.10 -10.73
N PHE A 795 -10.07 -27.04 -10.22
CA PHE A 795 -9.61 -28.22 -10.96
C PHE A 795 -10.78 -29.17 -11.18
N VAL A 796 -11.58 -29.53 -10.19
CA VAL A 796 -12.79 -30.34 -10.30
C VAL A 796 -13.81 -29.66 -11.22
N LYS A 797 -13.98 -28.34 -11.14
CA LYS A 797 -14.83 -27.57 -12.06
C LYS A 797 -14.23 -27.54 -13.46
N SER A 798 -12.94 -27.30 -13.61
CA SER A 798 -12.21 -27.35 -14.89
C SER A 798 -12.16 -28.76 -15.45
N ASN A 799 -12.19 -29.80 -14.63
CA ASN A 799 -12.13 -31.20 -15.00
C ASN A 799 -13.53 -31.73 -15.27
N ALA A 800 -14.57 -31.18 -14.65
CA ALA A 800 -15.98 -31.37 -15.02
C ALA A 800 -16.34 -30.56 -16.28
N GLU A 801 -15.76 -29.38 -16.47
CA GLU A 801 -15.86 -28.58 -17.71
C GLU A 801 -15.01 -29.19 -18.81
N SER A 802 -13.83 -29.74 -18.49
CA SER A 802 -13.00 -30.50 -19.44
C SER A 802 -13.55 -31.91 -19.67
N GLN A 803 -14.28 -32.52 -18.73
CA GLN A 803 -15.05 -33.73 -18.97
C GLN A 803 -16.25 -33.38 -19.83
N LYS A 804 -17.03 -32.34 -19.54
CA LYS A 804 -18.12 -31.90 -20.42
C LYS A 804 -17.63 -31.48 -21.79
N LYS A 805 -16.46 -30.84 -21.87
CA LYS A 805 -15.83 -30.45 -23.13
C LYS A 805 -15.21 -31.66 -23.81
N SER A 806 -14.59 -32.59 -23.10
CA SER A 806 -14.07 -33.83 -23.66
C SER A 806 -15.18 -34.81 -24.01
N GLU A 807 -16.33 -34.79 -23.34
CA GLU A 807 -17.57 -35.50 -23.65
C GLU A 807 -18.24 -34.81 -24.82
N SER A 808 -18.31 -33.47 -24.86
CA SER A 808 -18.77 -32.72 -26.04
C SER A 808 -17.86 -32.95 -27.24
N ASP A 809 -16.54 -32.99 -27.03
CA ASP A 809 -15.51 -33.26 -28.02
C ASP A 809 -15.46 -34.76 -28.33
N LEU A 810 -15.86 -35.68 -27.43
CA LEU A 810 -16.07 -37.12 -27.73
C LEU A 810 -17.42 -37.37 -28.38
N ILE A 811 -18.43 -36.54 -28.14
CA ILE A 811 -19.74 -36.58 -28.80
C ILE A 811 -19.63 -35.87 -30.14
N GLU A 812 -18.72 -34.90 -30.31
CA GLU A 812 -18.42 -34.25 -31.58
C GLU A 812 -17.38 -35.04 -32.37
N ALA A 813 -16.32 -35.55 -31.75
CA ALA A 813 -15.44 -36.55 -32.34
C ALA A 813 -16.16 -37.88 -32.51
N GLY A 814 -17.15 -38.20 -31.69
CA GLY A 814 -18.04 -39.34 -31.82
C GLY A 814 -19.08 -39.12 -32.91
N ARG A 815 -19.60 -37.90 -33.09
CA ARG A 815 -20.38 -37.51 -34.28
C ARG A 815 -19.52 -37.43 -35.53
N ARG A 816 -18.24 -37.03 -35.43
CA ARG A 816 -17.26 -37.03 -36.53
C ARG A 816 -16.72 -38.42 -36.80
N ILE A 817 -16.63 -39.31 -35.82
CA ILE A 817 -16.32 -40.74 -35.95
C ILE A 817 -17.59 -41.47 -36.37
N GLU A 818 -18.80 -41.04 -36.03
CA GLU A 818 -20.03 -41.59 -36.59
C GLU A 818 -20.16 -41.11 -38.04
N PHE A 819 -19.77 -39.87 -38.35
CA PHE A 819 -19.63 -39.35 -39.72
C PHE A 819 -18.49 -40.05 -40.49
N LEU A 820 -17.31 -40.24 -39.89
CA LEU A 820 -16.12 -40.89 -40.46
C LEU A 820 -16.20 -42.43 -40.43
N SER A 821 -16.96 -43.05 -39.53
CA SER A 821 -17.21 -44.50 -39.43
C SER A 821 -18.45 -44.90 -40.22
N ILE A 822 -19.36 -43.96 -40.52
CA ILE A 822 -20.29 -44.10 -41.65
C ILE A 822 -19.51 -43.99 -42.98
N GLU A 823 -18.42 -43.21 -43.04
CA GLU A 823 -17.58 -43.11 -44.26
C GLU A 823 -16.48 -44.18 -44.42
N PHE A 824 -15.94 -44.77 -43.35
CA PHE A 824 -14.85 -45.76 -43.43
C PHE A 824 -15.16 -47.12 -42.79
N GLY A 825 -16.32 -47.27 -42.13
CA GLY A 825 -16.77 -48.53 -41.49
C GLY A 825 -17.68 -49.41 -42.35
N GLY A 826 -17.78 -49.16 -43.65
CA GLY A 826 -18.51 -50.05 -44.55
C GLY A 826 -18.61 -49.56 -45.99
N LEU A 827 -17.48 -49.34 -46.68
CA LEU A 827 -17.30 -49.21 -48.14
C LEU A 827 -18.59 -48.87 -48.94
N LYS A 828 -19.27 -47.77 -48.59
CA LYS A 828 -20.54 -47.35 -49.21
C LYS A 828 -20.57 -45.83 -49.31
N GLU A 829 -20.25 -45.32 -50.49
CA GLU A 829 -20.42 -43.90 -50.81
C GLU A 829 -21.90 -43.66 -51.15
N MET A 830 -22.64 -42.85 -50.38
CA MET A 830 -24.07 -42.56 -50.64
C MET A 830 -24.32 -41.07 -50.81
N LYS A 831 -24.92 -40.67 -51.94
CA LYS A 831 -25.45 -39.33 -52.19
C LYS A 831 -26.97 -39.37 -52.18
N LYS A 832 -27.61 -38.69 -51.22
CA LYS A 832 -29.06 -38.53 -51.15
C LYS A 832 -29.49 -37.18 -51.75
N PHE A 833 -30.48 -37.23 -52.62
CA PHE A 833 -31.25 -36.09 -53.10
C PHE A 833 -32.62 -36.07 -52.39
N ILE A 834 -33.47 -35.09 -52.72
CA ILE A 834 -34.77 -34.90 -52.06
C ILE A 834 -35.62 -36.19 -52.13
N ASP A 835 -35.79 -36.77 -53.32
CA ASP A 835 -36.64 -37.97 -53.51
C ASP A 835 -35.88 -39.25 -53.92
N THR A 836 -34.59 -39.14 -54.25
CA THR A 836 -33.76 -40.25 -54.76
C THR A 836 -32.42 -40.34 -54.04
N TYR A 837 -31.76 -41.49 -54.17
CA TYR A 837 -30.40 -41.69 -53.71
C TYR A 837 -29.58 -42.45 -54.75
N MET A 838 -28.28 -42.22 -54.69
CA MET A 838 -27.25 -43.02 -55.35
C MET A 838 -26.33 -43.59 -54.27
N SER A 839 -25.99 -44.87 -54.34
CA SER A 839 -24.99 -45.46 -53.45
C SER A 839 -24.06 -46.42 -54.19
N ALA A 840 -22.75 -46.26 -54.02
CA ALA A 840 -21.73 -47.17 -54.51
C ALA A 840 -21.18 -47.99 -53.34
N SER A 841 -21.29 -49.32 -53.37
CA SER A 841 -20.69 -50.20 -52.37
C SER A 841 -20.07 -51.47 -52.95
N ASN A 842 -19.51 -52.35 -52.10
CA ASN A 842 -19.05 -53.68 -52.50
C ASN A 842 -20.15 -54.56 -53.14
N GLU A 843 -21.42 -54.24 -52.93
CA GLU A 843 -22.53 -54.92 -53.60
C GLU A 843 -22.87 -54.35 -54.98
N GLY A 844 -22.18 -53.29 -55.41
CA GLY A 844 -22.39 -52.60 -56.68
C GLY A 844 -22.90 -51.17 -56.53
N LEU A 845 -23.20 -50.53 -57.65
CA LEU A 845 -23.79 -49.19 -57.73
C LEU A 845 -25.32 -49.28 -57.74
N ILE A 846 -25.98 -48.59 -56.83
CA ILE A 846 -27.44 -48.54 -56.71
C ILE A 846 -27.93 -47.11 -56.95
N ILE A 847 -29.00 -46.97 -57.73
CA ILE A 847 -29.75 -45.72 -57.88
C ILE A 847 -31.22 -46.03 -57.60
N GLY A 848 -31.84 -45.35 -56.65
CA GLY A 848 -33.23 -45.64 -56.27
C GLY A 848 -33.97 -44.47 -55.66
N LYS A 849 -35.29 -44.59 -55.53
CA LYS A 849 -36.10 -43.64 -54.76
C LYS A 849 -35.99 -43.92 -53.26
N ASN A 850 -36.07 -42.86 -52.46
CA ASN A 850 -35.96 -42.95 -51.01
C ASN A 850 -37.12 -43.75 -50.37
N ASP A 851 -38.28 -43.81 -51.04
CA ASP A 851 -39.47 -44.57 -50.63
C ASP A 851 -39.42 -46.07 -51.00
N ALA A 852 -38.30 -46.54 -51.58
CA ALA A 852 -38.09 -47.89 -52.08
C ALA A 852 -39.06 -48.35 -53.19
N SER A 853 -39.80 -47.42 -53.83
CA SER A 853 -40.76 -47.79 -54.87
C SER A 853 -40.08 -48.35 -56.12
N SER A 854 -38.85 -47.89 -56.43
CA SER A 854 -38.07 -48.37 -57.56
C SER A 854 -36.58 -48.16 -57.37
N SER A 855 -35.77 -49.10 -57.86
CA SER A 855 -34.31 -48.97 -57.87
C SER A 855 -33.64 -49.78 -58.99
N ILE A 856 -32.42 -49.39 -59.35
CA ILE A 856 -31.55 -50.11 -60.27
C ILE A 856 -30.26 -50.41 -59.52
N LYS A 857 -29.79 -51.67 -59.56
CA LYS A 857 -28.55 -52.14 -58.97
C LYS A 857 -27.63 -52.68 -60.06
N VAL A 858 -26.41 -52.18 -60.13
CA VAL A 858 -25.34 -52.62 -61.04
C VAL A 858 -24.26 -53.27 -60.20
N SER A 859 -24.22 -54.60 -60.22
CA SER A 859 -23.21 -55.43 -59.57
C SER A 859 -22.20 -55.98 -60.58
N HIS A 860 -21.12 -56.63 -60.12
CA HIS A 860 -20.01 -57.02 -60.99
C HIS A 860 -20.39 -58.03 -62.08
N ASP A 861 -21.47 -58.79 -61.90
CA ASP A 861 -21.94 -59.85 -62.80
C ASP A 861 -23.41 -59.69 -63.25
N ARG A 862 -24.10 -58.66 -62.74
CA ARG A 862 -25.53 -58.48 -62.99
C ARG A 862 -26.00 -57.03 -62.88
N ILE A 863 -26.86 -56.61 -63.81
CA ILE A 863 -27.63 -55.35 -63.73
C ILE A 863 -29.09 -55.71 -63.46
N SER A 864 -29.66 -55.18 -62.39
CA SER A 864 -30.99 -55.54 -61.88
C SER A 864 -31.87 -54.31 -61.70
N MET A 865 -33.13 -54.40 -62.11
CA MET A 865 -34.16 -53.39 -61.87
C MET A 865 -35.21 -53.94 -60.90
N PHE A 866 -35.50 -53.16 -59.86
CA PHE A 866 -36.46 -53.50 -58.81
C PHE A 866 -37.62 -52.52 -58.80
N SER A 867 -38.82 -53.04 -58.55
CA SER A 867 -40.04 -52.28 -58.28
C SER A 867 -40.66 -52.79 -56.98
N ALA A 868 -40.90 -51.90 -56.02
CA ALA A 868 -41.37 -52.20 -54.66
C ALA A 868 -40.59 -53.35 -53.99
N GLY A 869 -39.27 -53.39 -54.20
CA GLY A 869 -38.38 -54.42 -53.65
C GLY A 869 -38.33 -55.76 -54.39
N LYS A 870 -39.17 -55.99 -55.40
CA LYS A 870 -39.12 -57.20 -56.23
C LYS A 870 -38.32 -56.94 -57.52
N GLU A 871 -37.42 -57.84 -57.88
CA GLU A 871 -36.72 -57.78 -59.16
C GLU A 871 -37.69 -58.05 -60.31
N VAL A 872 -37.72 -57.16 -61.30
CA VAL A 872 -38.65 -57.25 -62.44
C VAL A 872 -37.92 -57.41 -63.77
N MET A 873 -36.64 -57.08 -63.82
CA MET A 873 -35.77 -57.25 -64.98
C MET A 873 -34.32 -57.36 -64.52
N TYR A 874 -33.54 -58.23 -65.16
CA TYR A 874 -32.09 -58.23 -64.98
C TYR A 874 -31.33 -58.64 -66.24
N ILE A 875 -30.07 -58.25 -66.31
CA ILE A 875 -29.12 -58.63 -67.35
C ILE A 875 -27.97 -59.37 -66.66
N SER A 876 -27.75 -60.63 -67.01
CA SER A 876 -26.63 -61.42 -66.50
C SER A 876 -26.14 -62.40 -67.56
N GLN A 877 -24.83 -62.65 -67.58
CA GLN A 877 -24.19 -63.61 -68.49
C GLN A 877 -24.58 -63.45 -69.98
N GLY A 878 -24.80 -62.21 -70.43
CA GLY A 878 -25.18 -61.90 -71.82
C GLY A 878 -26.64 -62.14 -72.16
N VAL A 879 -27.49 -62.51 -71.19
CA VAL A 879 -28.94 -62.72 -71.36
C VAL A 879 -29.72 -61.64 -70.61
N ILE A 880 -30.78 -61.13 -71.22
CA ILE A 880 -31.74 -60.21 -70.60
C ILE A 880 -32.97 -61.01 -70.18
N HIS A 881 -33.28 -60.98 -68.89
CA HIS A 881 -34.47 -61.58 -68.30
C HIS A 881 -35.47 -60.48 -67.93
N ILE A 882 -36.72 -60.61 -68.37
CA ILE A 882 -37.82 -59.70 -68.08
C ILE A 882 -39.00 -60.55 -67.62
N ASP A 883 -39.46 -60.37 -66.39
CA ASP A 883 -40.56 -61.17 -65.82
C ASP A 883 -41.88 -60.91 -66.55
N ASN A 884 -42.17 -59.65 -66.86
CA ASN A 884 -43.31 -59.23 -67.68
C ASN A 884 -42.92 -57.98 -68.48
N GLY A 885 -42.88 -58.09 -69.81
CA GLY A 885 -42.51 -56.99 -70.72
C GLY A 885 -43.63 -56.69 -71.71
N ILE A 886 -44.04 -55.42 -71.80
CA ILE A 886 -44.91 -54.93 -72.88
C ILE A 886 -44.05 -54.18 -73.88
N PHE A 887 -43.86 -54.74 -75.07
CA PHE A 887 -43.20 -54.08 -76.18
C PHE A 887 -44.27 -53.38 -77.02
N THR A 888 -44.28 -52.05 -77.01
CA THR A 888 -45.37 -51.26 -77.63
C THR A 888 -45.20 -51.00 -79.13
N ALA A 889 -44.00 -51.22 -79.69
CA ALA A 889 -43.70 -50.92 -81.09
C ALA A 889 -43.31 -52.16 -81.91
N SER A 890 -42.21 -52.81 -81.55
CA SER A 890 -41.78 -54.05 -82.20
C SER A 890 -40.80 -54.83 -81.32
N VAL A 891 -40.77 -56.16 -81.47
CA VAL A 891 -39.74 -57.04 -80.92
C VAL A 891 -39.20 -57.94 -82.04
N GLN A 892 -37.88 -57.98 -82.20
CA GLN A 892 -37.24 -58.83 -83.19
C GLN A 892 -36.52 -60.00 -82.52
N ILE A 893 -36.88 -61.22 -82.89
CA ILE A 893 -36.27 -62.46 -82.41
C ILE A 893 -35.65 -63.16 -83.62
N GLY A 894 -34.33 -63.16 -83.68
CA GLY A 894 -33.58 -63.63 -84.84
C GLY A 894 -33.89 -62.79 -86.09
N ARG A 895 -34.23 -63.46 -87.18
CA ARG A 895 -34.58 -62.80 -88.46
C ARG A 895 -36.05 -62.43 -88.58
N PHE A 896 -36.84 -62.53 -87.52
CA PHE A 896 -38.26 -62.22 -87.56
C PHE A 896 -38.59 -61.11 -86.55
N ARG A 897 -39.25 -60.05 -87.03
CA ARG A 897 -39.70 -58.91 -86.23
C ARG A 897 -41.21 -58.93 -86.14
N THR A 898 -41.74 -59.05 -84.92
CA THR A 898 -43.14 -58.80 -84.63
C THR A 898 -43.30 -57.31 -84.39
N GLU A 899 -44.15 -56.64 -85.17
CA GLU A 899 -44.41 -55.21 -85.06
C GLU A 899 -45.90 -54.92 -85.28
N GLN A 900 -46.36 -53.81 -84.71
CA GLN A 900 -47.71 -53.34 -84.96
C GLN A 900 -47.88 -53.01 -86.45
N TYR A 901 -48.98 -53.45 -87.05
CA TYR A 901 -49.24 -53.20 -88.46
C TYR A 901 -49.52 -51.71 -88.69
N TYR A 902 -48.74 -51.08 -89.56
CA TYR A 902 -48.80 -49.61 -89.74
C TYR A 902 -50.16 -49.10 -90.27
N LEU A 903 -50.99 -49.97 -90.84
CA LEU A 903 -52.34 -49.65 -91.31
C LEU A 903 -53.45 -50.01 -90.32
N ASP A 904 -53.18 -50.88 -89.33
CA ASP A 904 -54.14 -51.27 -88.30
C ASP A 904 -53.41 -51.54 -86.98
N LYS A 905 -53.64 -50.66 -86.00
CA LYS A 905 -52.92 -50.67 -84.72
C LYS A 905 -53.36 -51.82 -83.81
N ASP A 906 -54.47 -52.49 -84.11
CA ASP A 906 -54.95 -53.62 -83.32
C ASP A 906 -54.41 -54.97 -83.84
N VAL A 907 -53.63 -54.96 -84.93
CA VAL A 907 -53.03 -56.16 -85.52
C VAL A 907 -51.51 -56.14 -85.41
N ASN A 908 -50.93 -57.25 -84.95
CA ASN A 908 -49.48 -57.48 -85.01
C ASN A 908 -49.12 -58.32 -86.23
N VAL A 909 -48.11 -57.89 -86.98
CA VAL A 909 -47.54 -58.63 -88.11
C VAL A 909 -46.14 -59.13 -87.76
N ILE A 910 -45.80 -60.31 -88.26
CA ILE A 910 -44.45 -60.88 -88.16
C ILE A 910 -43.77 -60.73 -89.52
N ARG A 911 -42.69 -59.96 -89.60
CA ARG A 911 -41.89 -59.76 -90.82
C ARG A 911 -40.53 -60.44 -90.72
N TYR A 912 -40.10 -61.09 -91.80
CA TYR A 912 -38.71 -61.52 -91.92
C TYR A 912 -37.82 -60.33 -92.34
N VAL A 913 -36.71 -60.12 -91.62
CA VAL A 913 -35.83 -58.94 -91.71
C VAL A 913 -34.34 -59.32 -91.86
N GLY A 914 -34.02 -60.60 -92.11
CA GLY A 914 -32.64 -61.01 -92.39
C GLY A 914 -32.26 -60.79 -93.85
N GLY A 915 -31.43 -59.78 -94.10
CA GLY A 915 -30.61 -59.61 -95.30
C GLY A 915 -29.19 -60.09 -95.06
#